data_AF-F5NSK0-F1
#
_entry.id   AF-F5NSK0-F1
#
_cell.length_a   1.000
_cell.length_b   1.000
_cell.length_c   1.000
_cell.angle_alpha   90.00
_cell.angle_beta   90.00
_cell.angle_gamma   90.00
#
_symmetry.space_group_name_H-M   'P 1'
#
loop_
_entity.id
_entity.type
_entity.pdbx_description
1 polymer ?
#
loop_
_entity_poly.entity_id
_entity_poly.type
_entity_poly.pdbx_seq_one_letter_code
_entity_poly.pdbx_strand_id
1 'polypeptide(L)'
;MSDNNLRLQVILNAVDKLTRPFRAAQASSKELAGAIRNSRDALKQLNQAGNSLEKFRKLQADNKKLGDRLNYARQKANLLSSELEAMEQPSQRHLVALGRQTLAVQRLEEQQKYLQKQTALVRAELYRAGISAKDDAGATARLARETSRYNQELSKQEARLKRLGEAQRRMNAARASYARSLEVRDRIAGAGATTTAAGLAMGTPVMAAVKSYTSMEDAMKGVTKQVNGLRDDNGNRTARFYEMQDAIKAASEQLPMENGAVDFAALVEGGARMNVANPDDSWEDQKRDLLAFASTAAKAATAFELPADELSESLGKIAQLYKIPTRNIEQLGDALNYLDDNAMSKGVDIIDVMQRLGGVADRLDYRKAAALGSTFLTLGAAPEVAASAANAMVRELSIATMQSKSFFEGMNLLKLNPEVIEKQMTKDAMGTIQRVLEKVNALPQDKRLSAMTMLFGKEFGDDAAKLANNLPELQRQLKLTTGNDALGSMQKESDINKDSLSAQWLLVKTGAQNTFSSLGETLRQPLMDILFTVKSVTGALRRWVEANPELTGTLMKVAAVVAAVTVGLGTLAVALAAVLGPLAVIRLGFSVLGIKMLPSVTAAVTRTSSALSWLAHHRHCCDAGLLHRATPQVYLLRRCRLCAARHH
;
A
#
# COMPACT_ATOMS: atom_id res chain seq x y z
N MET A 1 20.67 -54.78 -28.33
CA MET A 1 20.17 -54.01 -27.16
C MET A 1 21.21 -53.04 -26.56
N SER A 2 22.31 -52.67 -27.22
CA SER A 2 23.31 -51.73 -26.66
C SER A 2 23.17 -50.26 -27.10
N ASP A 3 22.56 -49.97 -28.26
CA ASP A 3 22.49 -48.58 -28.79
C ASP A 3 21.43 -47.68 -28.12
N ASN A 4 20.31 -48.25 -27.67
CA ASN A 4 19.26 -47.46 -26.99
C ASN A 4 19.70 -46.98 -25.60
N ASN A 5 20.57 -47.73 -24.91
CA ASN A 5 21.04 -47.38 -23.57
C ASN A 5 22.10 -46.27 -23.61
N LEU A 6 22.96 -46.28 -24.64
CA LEU A 6 23.94 -45.21 -24.92
C LEU A 6 23.26 -43.90 -25.35
N ARG A 7 22.22 -43.94 -26.20
CA ARG A 7 21.48 -42.74 -26.62
C ARG A 7 20.65 -42.11 -25.49
N LEU A 8 20.00 -42.91 -24.62
CA LEU A 8 19.32 -42.39 -23.43
C LEU A 8 20.31 -41.84 -22.40
N GLN A 9 21.47 -42.48 -22.18
CA GLN A 9 22.51 -41.95 -21.28
C GLN A 9 23.13 -40.65 -21.80
N VAL A 10 23.33 -40.49 -23.10
CA VAL A 10 23.92 -39.26 -23.67
C VAL A 10 22.93 -38.10 -23.66
N ILE A 11 21.64 -38.35 -23.93
CA ILE A 11 20.59 -37.32 -23.87
C ILE A 11 20.28 -36.94 -22.42
N LEU A 12 20.21 -37.91 -21.50
CA LEU A 12 20.04 -37.62 -20.07
C LEU A 12 21.28 -36.95 -19.46
N ASN A 13 22.51 -37.36 -19.81
CA ASN A 13 23.72 -36.67 -19.34
C ASN A 13 23.87 -35.27 -19.95
N ALA A 14 23.41 -35.02 -21.19
CA ALA A 14 23.44 -33.69 -21.80
C ALA A 14 22.40 -32.76 -21.18
N VAL A 15 21.17 -33.24 -20.94
CA VAL A 15 20.12 -32.49 -20.24
C VAL A 15 20.50 -32.27 -18.77
N ASP A 16 21.10 -33.25 -18.09
CA ASP A 16 21.55 -33.12 -16.70
C ASP A 16 22.80 -32.22 -16.60
N LYS A 17 23.77 -32.26 -17.54
CA LYS A 17 24.89 -31.30 -17.58
C LYS A 17 24.47 -29.86 -17.86
N LEU A 18 23.41 -29.65 -18.66
CA LEU A 18 22.88 -28.31 -18.97
C LEU A 18 21.96 -27.76 -17.88
N THR A 19 21.22 -28.62 -17.18
CA THR A 19 20.24 -28.20 -16.16
C THR A 19 20.79 -28.24 -14.73
N ARG A 20 21.82 -29.05 -14.43
CA ARG A 20 22.48 -29.09 -13.10
C ARG A 20 22.99 -27.75 -12.60
N PRO A 21 23.80 -26.97 -13.33
CA PRO A 21 24.27 -25.68 -12.82
C PRO A 21 23.12 -24.71 -12.58
N PHE A 22 22.01 -24.83 -13.34
CA PHE A 22 20.83 -23.99 -13.16
C PHE A 22 19.96 -24.40 -11.96
N ARG A 23 19.72 -25.71 -11.78
CA ARG A 23 19.04 -26.22 -10.58
C ARG A 23 19.86 -25.99 -9.32
N ALA A 24 21.18 -26.15 -9.40
CA ALA A 24 22.11 -25.83 -8.31
C ALA A 24 22.11 -24.33 -8.00
N ALA A 25 22.10 -23.44 -9.02
CA ALA A 25 22.00 -22.00 -8.81
C ALA A 25 20.65 -21.58 -8.20
N GLN A 26 19.53 -22.12 -8.69
CA GLN A 26 18.19 -21.83 -8.17
C GLN A 26 18.00 -22.39 -6.75
N ALA A 27 18.51 -23.60 -6.47
CA ALA A 27 18.55 -24.17 -5.13
C ALA A 27 19.41 -23.30 -4.21
N SER A 28 20.60 -22.87 -4.66
CA SER A 28 21.49 -22.00 -3.87
C SER A 28 20.89 -20.62 -3.59
N SER A 29 20.10 -20.04 -4.50
CA SER A 29 19.41 -18.76 -4.27
C SER A 29 18.24 -18.89 -3.30
N LYS A 30 17.51 -20.02 -3.36
CA LYS A 30 16.42 -20.32 -2.42
C LYS A 30 16.98 -20.62 -1.02
N GLU A 31 18.11 -21.33 -0.97
CA GLU A 31 18.87 -21.61 0.24
C GLU A 31 19.45 -20.31 0.85
N LEU A 32 20.02 -19.42 0.04
CA LEU A 32 20.53 -18.13 0.50
C LEU A 32 19.39 -17.20 0.98
N ALA A 33 18.26 -17.17 0.29
CA ALA A 33 17.08 -16.42 0.73
C ALA A 33 16.53 -16.99 2.05
N GLY A 34 16.52 -18.31 2.20
CA GLY A 34 16.21 -18.99 3.46
C GLY A 34 17.21 -18.64 4.56
N ALA A 35 18.51 -18.61 4.27
CA ALA A 35 19.56 -18.27 5.21
C ALA A 35 19.48 -16.80 5.69
N ILE A 36 19.15 -15.87 4.78
CA ILE A 36 18.92 -14.45 5.10
C ILE A 36 17.69 -14.31 6.00
N ARG A 37 16.60 -14.99 5.65
CA ARG A 37 15.37 -14.99 6.46
C ARG A 37 15.65 -15.54 7.85
N ASN A 38 16.33 -16.68 7.94
CA ASN A 38 16.71 -17.30 9.21
C ASN A 38 17.62 -16.38 10.04
N SER A 39 18.56 -15.67 9.41
CA SER A 39 19.45 -14.72 10.10
C SER A 39 18.68 -13.50 10.62
N ARG A 40 17.70 -12.98 9.86
CA ARG A 40 16.81 -11.89 10.32
C ARG A 40 15.87 -12.35 11.43
N ASP A 41 15.30 -13.54 11.33
CA ASP A 41 14.44 -14.13 12.36
C ASP A 41 15.23 -14.38 13.65
N ALA A 42 16.48 -14.86 13.56
CA ALA A 42 17.39 -14.99 14.70
C ALA A 42 17.72 -13.64 15.34
N LEU A 43 18.03 -12.61 14.55
CA LEU A 43 18.26 -11.24 15.06
C LEU A 43 17.02 -10.67 15.76
N LYS A 44 15.82 -10.92 15.21
CA LYS A 44 14.55 -10.52 15.85
C LYS A 44 14.36 -11.21 17.19
N GLN A 45 14.62 -12.51 17.29
CA GLN A 45 14.56 -13.27 18.54
C GLN A 45 15.60 -12.77 19.56
N LEU A 46 16.84 -12.49 19.13
CA LEU A 46 17.89 -11.95 19.99
C LEU A 46 17.53 -10.55 20.51
N ASN A 47 16.91 -9.71 19.68
CA ASN A 47 16.44 -8.38 20.08
C ASN A 47 15.28 -8.46 21.10
N GLN A 48 14.31 -9.35 20.85
CA GLN A 48 13.22 -9.62 21.80
C GLN A 48 13.77 -10.12 23.15
N ALA A 49 14.75 -11.02 23.12
CA ALA A 49 15.37 -11.55 24.32
C ALA A 49 16.19 -10.49 25.07
N GLY A 50 16.85 -9.57 24.36
CA GLY A 50 17.50 -8.38 24.94
C GLY A 50 16.51 -7.45 25.66
N ASN A 51 15.38 -7.17 25.03
CA ASN A 51 14.31 -6.35 25.62
C ASN A 51 13.69 -7.01 26.86
N SER A 52 13.45 -8.32 26.83
CA SER A 52 12.96 -9.06 27.99
C SER A 52 13.99 -9.09 29.13
N LEU A 53 15.29 -9.14 28.82
CA LEU A 53 16.36 -9.08 29.83
C LEU A 53 16.42 -7.70 30.50
N GLU A 54 16.26 -6.62 29.74
CA GLU A 54 16.18 -5.26 30.30
C GLU A 54 14.94 -5.08 31.19
N LYS A 55 13.77 -5.55 30.72
CA LYS A 55 12.53 -5.57 31.53
C LYS A 55 12.73 -6.36 32.82
N PHE A 56 13.38 -7.52 32.76
CA PHE A 56 13.68 -8.34 33.93
C PHE A 56 14.56 -7.60 34.95
N ARG A 57 15.61 -6.90 34.49
CA ARG A 57 16.48 -6.08 35.36
C ARG A 57 15.71 -4.96 36.04
N LYS A 58 14.85 -4.26 35.29
CA LYS A 58 14.01 -3.20 35.84
C LYS A 58 13.05 -3.75 36.90
N LEU A 59 12.37 -4.85 36.61
CA LEU A 59 11.49 -5.52 37.56
C LEU A 59 12.24 -6.00 38.81
N GLN A 60 13.46 -6.50 38.66
CA GLN A 60 14.29 -6.92 39.80
C GLN A 60 14.69 -5.72 40.68
N ALA A 61 15.09 -4.60 40.07
CA ALA A 61 15.42 -3.37 40.78
C ALA A 61 14.20 -2.79 41.51
N ASP A 62 13.04 -2.79 40.86
CA ASP A 62 11.78 -2.31 41.45
C ASP A 62 11.31 -3.23 42.58
N ASN A 63 11.44 -4.56 42.42
CA ASN A 63 11.10 -5.53 43.46
C ASN A 63 12.02 -5.40 44.68
N LYS A 64 13.32 -5.11 44.49
CA LYS A 64 14.25 -4.81 45.59
C LYS A 64 13.84 -3.54 46.34
N LYS A 65 13.62 -2.43 45.62
CA LYS A 65 13.17 -1.15 46.21
C LYS A 65 11.84 -1.29 46.96
N LEU A 66 10.91 -2.06 46.39
CA LEU A 66 9.62 -2.32 47.02
C LEU A 66 9.77 -3.20 48.28
N GLY A 67 10.65 -4.20 48.24
CA GLY A 67 11.00 -5.01 49.40
C GLY A 67 11.54 -4.18 50.56
N ASP A 68 12.46 -3.25 50.28
CA ASP A 68 13.02 -2.33 51.28
C ASP A 68 11.92 -1.45 51.91
N ARG A 69 11.02 -0.90 51.08
CA ARG A 69 9.87 -0.11 51.53
C ARG A 69 8.88 -0.91 52.36
N LEU A 70 8.59 -2.15 51.94
CA LEU A 70 7.68 -3.04 52.65
C LEU A 70 8.25 -3.44 54.01
N ASN A 71 9.55 -3.77 54.08
CA ASN A 71 10.22 -4.08 55.33
C ASN A 71 10.20 -2.89 56.30
N TYR A 72 10.51 -1.69 55.81
CA TYR A 72 10.40 -0.46 56.61
C TYR A 72 8.96 -0.22 57.09
N ALA A 73 7.97 -0.40 56.21
CA ALA A 73 6.57 -0.19 56.54
C ALA A 73 6.07 -1.20 57.60
N ARG A 74 6.52 -2.47 57.52
CA ARG A 74 6.22 -3.51 58.51
C ARG A 74 6.89 -3.23 59.85
N GLN A 75 8.16 -2.84 59.87
CA GLN A 75 8.86 -2.45 61.10
C GLN A 75 8.13 -1.30 61.80
N LYS A 76 7.73 -0.27 61.05
CA LYS A 76 6.97 0.86 61.59
C LYS A 76 5.58 0.45 62.11
N ALA A 77 4.89 -0.45 61.42
CA ALA A 77 3.61 -0.99 61.89
C ALA A 77 3.78 -1.76 63.20
N ASN A 78 4.81 -2.60 63.31
CA ASN A 78 5.11 -3.37 64.51
C ASN A 78 5.47 -2.47 65.70
N LEU A 79 6.28 -1.43 65.47
CA LEU A 79 6.62 -0.44 66.51
C LEU A 79 5.36 0.27 67.02
N LEU A 80 4.51 0.78 66.12
CA LEU A 80 3.24 1.42 66.49
C LEU A 80 2.30 0.46 67.23
N SER A 81 2.27 -0.82 66.85
CA SER A 81 1.48 -1.84 67.56
C SER A 81 2.01 -2.05 68.97
N SER A 82 3.33 -2.19 69.14
CA SER A 82 3.96 -2.40 70.44
C SER A 82 3.82 -1.19 71.37
N GLU A 83 3.92 0.03 70.83
CA GLU A 83 3.68 1.27 71.58
C GLU A 83 2.22 1.37 72.05
N LEU A 84 1.28 0.89 71.25
CA LEU A 84 -0.14 0.86 71.60
C LEU A 84 -0.47 -0.20 72.66
N GLU A 85 0.17 -1.37 72.60
CA GLU A 85 0.03 -2.44 73.60
C GLU A 85 0.59 -2.05 74.97
N ALA A 86 1.61 -1.18 75.00
CA ALA A 86 2.20 -0.66 76.23
C ALA A 86 1.38 0.50 76.87
N MET A 87 0.33 1.00 76.22
CA MET A 87 -0.51 2.09 76.74
C MET A 87 -1.76 1.56 77.44
N GLU A 88 -2.01 1.97 78.69
CA GLU A 88 -3.24 1.62 79.44
C GLU A 88 -4.53 2.18 78.79
N GLN A 89 -4.46 3.32 78.08
CA GLN A 89 -5.60 3.90 77.33
C GLN A 89 -5.16 4.51 75.96
N PRO A 90 -5.29 3.77 74.84
CA PRO A 90 -4.99 4.27 73.51
C PRO A 90 -5.89 5.43 73.06
N SER A 91 -5.29 6.51 72.56
CA SER A 91 -6.06 7.60 71.91
C SER A 91 -6.55 7.20 70.52
N GLN A 92 -7.71 7.73 70.08
CA GLN A 92 -8.25 7.49 68.72
C GLN A 92 -7.24 7.84 67.60
N ARG A 93 -6.38 8.85 67.84
CA ARG A 93 -5.35 9.25 66.86
C ARG A 93 -4.30 8.16 66.64
N HIS A 94 -3.91 7.44 67.70
CA HIS A 94 -2.95 6.34 67.60
C HIS A 94 -3.53 5.13 66.86
N LEU A 95 -4.81 4.80 67.11
CA LEU A 95 -5.52 3.73 66.38
C LEU A 95 -5.65 4.04 64.88
N VAL A 96 -5.97 5.29 64.52
CA VAL A 96 -6.04 5.72 63.11
C VAL A 96 -4.65 5.71 62.46
N ALA A 97 -3.59 6.08 63.18
CA ALA A 97 -2.23 6.04 62.67
C ALA A 97 -1.78 4.59 62.36
N LEU A 98 -2.05 3.64 63.26
CA LEU A 98 -1.79 2.22 63.03
C LEU A 98 -2.61 1.70 61.84
N GLY A 99 -3.92 2.00 61.78
CA GLY A 99 -4.78 1.58 60.67
C GLY A 99 -4.30 2.08 59.30
N ARG A 100 -3.83 3.33 59.22
CA ARG A 100 -3.22 3.90 57.99
C ARG A 100 -1.92 3.17 57.62
N GLN A 101 -1.09 2.85 58.60
CA GLN A 101 0.17 2.15 58.38
C GLN A 101 -0.07 0.69 57.93
N THR A 102 -1.04 0.00 58.53
CA THR A 102 -1.47 -1.36 58.11
C THR A 102 -1.99 -1.37 56.69
N LEU A 103 -2.81 -0.38 56.29
CA LEU A 103 -3.28 -0.24 54.92
C LEU A 103 -2.12 0.02 53.93
N ALA A 104 -1.11 0.79 54.35
CA ALA A 104 0.09 1.02 53.55
C ALA A 104 0.88 -0.28 53.34
N VAL A 105 1.03 -1.11 54.38
CA VAL A 105 1.65 -2.44 54.28
C VAL A 105 0.86 -3.33 53.31
N GLN A 106 -0.46 -3.41 53.44
CA GLN A 106 -1.32 -4.22 52.54
C GLN A 106 -1.16 -3.82 51.07
N ARG A 107 -1.16 -2.52 50.77
CA ARG A 107 -0.95 -2.02 49.39
C ARG A 107 0.43 -2.37 48.84
N LEU A 108 1.48 -2.26 49.66
CA LEU A 108 2.83 -2.63 49.26
C LEU A 108 2.96 -4.15 49.04
N GLU A 109 2.25 -4.98 49.82
CA GLU A 109 2.18 -6.43 49.61
C GLU A 109 1.44 -6.81 48.31
N GLU A 110 0.36 -6.12 47.97
CA GLU A 110 -0.34 -6.30 46.68
C GLU A 110 0.56 -5.95 45.50
N GLN A 111 1.25 -4.80 45.59
CA GLN A 111 2.24 -4.41 44.59
C GLN A 111 3.38 -5.43 44.48
N GLN A 112 3.82 -6.02 45.60
CA GLN A 112 4.86 -7.04 45.61
C GLN A 112 4.39 -8.30 44.90
N LYS A 113 3.17 -8.77 45.17
CA LYS A 113 2.56 -9.91 44.47
C LYS A 113 2.45 -9.65 42.96
N TYR A 114 2.08 -8.44 42.56
CA TYR A 114 2.02 -8.07 41.15
C TYR A 114 3.40 -8.10 40.47
N LEU A 115 4.41 -7.44 41.06
CA LEU A 115 5.77 -7.44 40.52
C LEU A 115 6.39 -8.84 40.48
N GLN A 116 6.11 -9.69 41.47
CA GLN A 116 6.54 -11.09 41.47
C GLN A 116 5.94 -11.89 40.31
N LYS A 117 4.65 -11.70 40.01
CA LYS A 117 3.99 -12.32 38.85
C LYS A 117 4.61 -11.85 37.54
N GLN A 118 4.82 -10.53 37.37
CA GLN A 118 5.46 -9.97 36.18
C GLN A 118 6.89 -10.50 36.01
N THR A 119 7.66 -10.58 37.09
CA THR A 119 9.02 -11.13 37.09
C THR A 119 9.02 -12.61 36.67
N ALA A 120 8.05 -13.40 37.13
CA ALA A 120 7.91 -14.81 36.75
C ALA A 120 7.56 -14.99 35.27
N LEU A 121 6.69 -14.14 34.72
CA LEU A 121 6.33 -14.16 33.30
C LEU A 121 7.54 -13.84 32.42
N VAL A 122 8.26 -12.75 32.71
CA VAL A 122 9.44 -12.35 31.95
C VAL A 122 10.57 -13.38 32.10
N ARG A 123 10.72 -13.99 33.28
CA ARG A 123 11.66 -15.11 33.47
C ARG A 123 11.29 -16.32 32.62
N ALA A 124 10.01 -16.65 32.49
CA ALA A 124 9.56 -17.74 31.63
C ALA A 124 9.78 -17.43 30.15
N GLU A 125 9.60 -16.19 29.71
CA GLU A 125 9.94 -15.72 28.35
C GLU A 125 11.43 -15.87 28.06
N LEU A 126 12.29 -15.41 28.98
CA LEU A 126 13.75 -15.56 28.87
C LEU A 126 14.16 -17.04 28.81
N TYR A 127 13.53 -17.89 29.62
CA TYR A 127 13.78 -19.33 29.62
C TYR A 127 13.37 -19.98 28.29
N ARG A 128 12.23 -19.60 27.72
CA ARG A 128 11.78 -20.06 26.39
C ARG A 128 12.72 -19.60 25.27
N ALA A 129 13.36 -18.43 25.44
CA ALA A 129 14.41 -17.94 24.57
C ALA A 129 15.79 -18.57 24.84
N GLY A 130 15.89 -19.53 25.78
CA GLY A 130 17.15 -20.20 26.12
C GLY A 130 18.13 -19.34 26.91
N ILE A 131 17.67 -18.24 27.51
CA ILE A 131 18.47 -17.31 28.31
C ILE A 131 18.22 -17.56 29.79
N SER A 132 19.30 -17.88 30.51
CA SER A 132 19.26 -18.03 31.96
C SER A 132 19.26 -16.67 32.64
N ALA A 133 18.18 -16.35 33.36
CA ALA A 133 18.05 -15.14 34.18
C ALA A 133 18.89 -15.16 35.48
N LYS A 134 19.86 -16.08 35.60
CA LYS A 134 20.78 -16.20 36.74
C LYS A 134 22.19 -15.66 36.43
N ASP A 135 22.55 -15.55 35.16
CA ASP A 135 23.87 -15.08 34.70
C ASP A 135 23.68 -13.93 33.69
N ASP A 136 23.32 -12.77 34.23
CA ASP A 136 22.97 -11.60 33.43
C ASP A 136 24.15 -11.05 32.61
N ALA A 137 25.37 -11.14 33.17
CA ALA A 137 26.58 -10.69 32.49
C ALA A 137 26.96 -11.63 31.35
N GLY A 138 26.91 -12.95 31.59
CA GLY A 138 27.13 -13.95 30.55
C GLY A 138 26.06 -13.93 29.46
N ALA A 139 24.78 -13.74 29.83
CA ALA A 139 23.67 -13.60 28.89
C ALA A 139 23.82 -12.38 27.99
N THR A 140 24.20 -11.23 28.54
CA THR A 140 24.40 -9.98 27.77
C THR A 140 25.60 -10.10 26.83
N ALA A 141 26.72 -10.64 27.33
CA ALA A 141 27.90 -10.86 26.51
C ALA A 141 27.63 -11.88 25.39
N ARG A 142 26.82 -12.91 25.67
CA ARG A 142 26.40 -13.89 24.66
C ARG A 142 25.48 -13.28 23.62
N LEU A 143 24.47 -12.51 24.03
CA LEU A 143 23.57 -11.78 23.13
C LEU A 143 24.36 -10.84 22.21
N ALA A 144 25.26 -10.01 22.76
CA ALA A 144 26.08 -9.11 21.97
C ALA A 144 26.97 -9.85 20.96
N ARG A 145 27.58 -10.98 21.36
CA ARG A 145 28.39 -11.82 20.48
C ARG A 145 27.55 -12.48 19.38
N GLU A 146 26.39 -13.05 19.71
CA GLU A 146 25.51 -13.70 18.74
C GLU A 146 24.90 -12.68 17.76
N THR A 147 24.47 -11.50 18.24
CA THR A 147 24.00 -10.40 17.39
C THR A 147 25.09 -9.92 16.44
N SER A 148 26.33 -9.72 16.93
CA SER A 148 27.46 -9.36 16.07
C SER A 148 27.74 -10.42 15.01
N ARG A 149 27.72 -11.71 15.40
CA ARG A 149 27.91 -12.84 14.49
C ARG A 149 26.83 -12.89 13.40
N TYR A 150 25.55 -12.77 13.77
CA TYR A 150 24.45 -12.80 12.79
C TYR A 150 24.43 -11.54 11.91
N ASN A 151 24.82 -10.38 12.40
CA ASN A 151 24.98 -9.17 11.58
C ASN A 151 26.10 -9.33 10.54
N GLN A 152 27.24 -9.91 10.93
CA GLN A 152 28.33 -10.22 10.00
C GLN A 152 27.91 -11.26 8.96
N GLU A 153 27.19 -12.29 9.39
CA GLU A 153 26.70 -13.34 8.50
C GLU A 153 25.64 -12.80 7.53
N LEU A 154 24.70 -11.97 8.00
CA LEU A 154 23.71 -11.30 7.18
C LEU A 154 24.37 -10.36 6.16
N SER A 155 25.37 -9.58 6.56
CA SER A 155 26.14 -8.72 5.66
C SER A 155 26.84 -9.52 4.55
N LYS A 156 27.46 -10.66 4.90
CA LYS A 156 28.08 -11.57 3.92
C LYS A 156 27.04 -12.19 2.99
N GLN A 157 25.88 -12.58 3.52
CA GLN A 157 24.79 -13.17 2.75
C GLN A 157 24.13 -12.15 1.81
N GLU A 158 23.93 -10.91 2.24
CA GLU A 158 23.43 -9.81 1.43
C GLU A 158 24.42 -9.39 0.35
N ALA A 159 25.72 -9.36 0.65
CA ALA A 159 26.77 -9.14 -0.35
C ALA A 159 26.81 -10.26 -1.40
N ARG A 160 26.66 -11.53 -0.98
CA ARG A 160 26.51 -12.67 -1.90
C ARG A 160 25.22 -12.59 -2.71
N LEU A 161 24.10 -12.18 -2.11
CA LEU A 161 22.83 -12.00 -2.80
C LEU A 161 22.91 -10.86 -3.82
N LYS A 162 23.59 -9.75 -3.51
CA LYS A 162 23.84 -8.66 -4.46
C LYS A 162 24.69 -9.13 -5.63
N ARG A 163 25.79 -9.85 -5.37
CA ARG A 163 26.63 -10.44 -6.43
C ARG A 163 25.88 -11.47 -7.27
N LEU A 164 25.06 -12.33 -6.65
CA LEU A 164 24.20 -13.27 -7.35
C LEU A 164 23.09 -12.55 -8.11
N GLY A 165 22.54 -11.46 -7.58
CA GLY A 165 21.55 -10.62 -8.24
C GLY A 165 22.14 -9.88 -9.44
N GLU A 166 23.37 -9.39 -9.36
CA GLU A 166 24.11 -8.79 -10.46
C GLU A 166 24.51 -9.83 -11.51
N ALA A 167 25.00 -10.99 -11.09
CA ALA A 167 25.27 -12.13 -11.97
C ALA A 167 23.97 -12.65 -12.62
N GLN A 168 22.87 -12.68 -11.88
CA GLN A 168 21.53 -13.03 -12.36
C GLN A 168 20.98 -11.96 -13.29
N ARG A 169 21.25 -10.66 -13.07
CA ARG A 169 20.89 -9.57 -14.00
C ARG A 169 21.70 -9.67 -15.28
N ARG A 170 23.01 -9.95 -15.20
CA ARG A 170 23.87 -10.20 -16.38
C ARG A 170 23.44 -11.46 -17.11
N MET A 171 23.12 -12.54 -16.40
CA MET A 171 22.57 -13.79 -16.94
C MET A 171 21.13 -13.67 -17.42
N ASN A 172 20.30 -12.80 -16.84
CA ASN A 172 18.93 -12.50 -17.26
C ASN A 172 18.94 -11.52 -18.42
N ALA A 173 19.94 -10.65 -18.56
CA ALA A 173 20.17 -9.86 -19.76
C ALA A 173 20.66 -10.76 -20.90
N ALA A 174 21.60 -11.68 -20.60
CA ALA A 174 22.07 -12.71 -21.52
C ALA A 174 20.99 -13.76 -21.86
N ARG A 175 20.12 -14.12 -20.91
CA ARG A 175 18.89 -14.89 -21.12
C ARG A 175 17.80 -14.06 -21.74
N ALA A 176 17.70 -12.76 -21.55
CA ALA A 176 16.74 -11.96 -22.28
C ALA A 176 17.16 -11.93 -23.75
N SER A 177 18.46 -11.88 -24.07
CA SER A 177 18.95 -12.08 -25.43
C SER A 177 18.81 -13.53 -25.93
N TYR A 178 19.02 -14.54 -25.08
CA TYR A 178 18.98 -15.97 -25.47
C TYR A 178 17.57 -16.58 -25.43
N ALA A 179 16.70 -16.14 -24.53
CA ALA A 179 15.25 -16.39 -24.51
C ALA A 179 14.56 -15.58 -25.60
N ARG A 180 15.03 -14.38 -25.99
CA ARG A 180 14.60 -13.78 -27.27
C ARG A 180 14.92 -14.69 -28.47
N SER A 181 15.98 -15.53 -28.41
CA SER A 181 16.27 -16.52 -29.45
C SER A 181 15.59 -17.89 -29.28
N LEU A 182 15.21 -18.29 -28.06
CA LEU A 182 14.53 -19.57 -27.77
C LEU A 182 13.00 -19.46 -27.67
N GLU A 183 12.45 -18.32 -27.28
CA GLU A 183 10.99 -18.03 -27.27
C GLU A 183 10.46 -17.89 -28.70
N VAL A 184 11.31 -17.48 -29.64
CA VAL A 184 11.04 -17.61 -31.09
C VAL A 184 10.89 -19.07 -31.49
N ARG A 185 11.50 -20.03 -30.78
CA ARG A 185 11.42 -21.47 -31.09
C ARG A 185 10.25 -22.17 -30.39
N ASP A 186 9.93 -21.83 -29.14
CA ASP A 186 8.79 -22.44 -28.42
C ASP A 186 7.42 -21.83 -28.81
N ARG A 187 7.37 -20.58 -29.31
CA ARG A 187 6.16 -20.02 -29.92
C ARG A 187 5.89 -20.50 -31.34
N ILE A 188 6.86 -21.16 -32.00
CA ILE A 188 6.65 -21.86 -33.28
C ILE A 188 5.92 -23.20 -33.09
N ALA A 189 5.92 -23.77 -31.87
CA ALA A 189 5.32 -25.09 -31.61
C ALA A 189 3.92 -25.07 -30.96
N GLY A 190 3.50 -23.98 -30.30
CA GLY A 190 2.28 -23.95 -29.46
C GLY A 190 1.05 -23.21 -29.99
N ALA A 191 1.15 -22.44 -31.08
CA ALA A 191 0.02 -21.73 -31.66
C ALA A 191 -0.01 -22.01 -33.17
N GLY A 192 -0.92 -22.90 -33.57
CA GLY A 192 -1.07 -23.37 -34.94
C GLY A 192 -1.14 -22.23 -35.96
N ALA A 193 -0.22 -22.26 -36.92
CA ALA A 193 -0.26 -21.73 -38.27
C ALA A 193 -1.02 -20.39 -38.48
N THR A 194 -0.29 -19.26 -38.44
CA THR A 194 -0.37 -18.11 -39.39
C THR A 194 0.35 -16.85 -38.88
N THR A 195 1.61 -16.96 -38.45
CA THR A 195 2.46 -15.76 -38.26
C THR A 195 3.76 -15.91 -39.05
N THR A 196 3.73 -15.41 -40.28
CA THR A 196 4.91 -15.23 -41.12
C THR A 196 5.95 -14.38 -40.36
N ALA A 197 7.24 -14.61 -40.60
CA ALA A 197 8.40 -14.12 -39.86
C ALA A 197 8.54 -12.59 -39.61
N ALA A 198 7.57 -11.77 -40.03
CA ALA A 198 7.49 -10.33 -39.77
C ALA A 198 6.81 -9.95 -38.43
N GLY A 199 6.09 -10.87 -37.76
CA GLY A 199 5.21 -10.52 -36.63
C GLY A 199 5.81 -10.54 -35.21
N LEU A 200 7.02 -11.09 -35.00
CA LEU A 200 7.50 -11.42 -33.65
C LEU A 200 8.30 -10.30 -32.94
N ALA A 201 8.71 -9.24 -33.64
CA ALA A 201 9.47 -8.14 -33.03
C ALA A 201 8.61 -6.98 -32.50
N MET A 202 7.33 -6.87 -32.91
CA MET A 202 6.50 -5.67 -32.66
C MET A 202 5.54 -5.78 -31.46
N GLY A 203 5.40 -6.95 -30.80
CA GLY A 203 4.32 -7.18 -29.83
C GLY A 203 4.56 -6.70 -28.40
N THR A 204 5.81 -6.69 -27.90
CA THR A 204 6.08 -6.36 -26.48
C THR A 204 5.93 -4.88 -26.15
N PRO A 205 6.34 -3.91 -27.00
CA PRO A 205 6.09 -2.49 -26.73
C PRO A 205 4.61 -2.13 -26.84
N VAL A 206 3.89 -2.76 -27.77
CA VAL A 206 2.43 -2.57 -27.94
C VAL A 206 1.68 -3.05 -26.71
N MET A 207 2.02 -4.20 -26.14
CA MET A 207 1.40 -4.67 -24.89
C MET A 207 1.76 -3.77 -23.70
N ALA A 208 3.01 -3.30 -23.59
CA ALA A 208 3.36 -2.34 -22.53
C ALA A 208 2.55 -1.03 -22.65
N ALA A 209 2.38 -0.52 -23.87
CA ALA A 209 1.57 0.66 -24.18
C ALA A 209 0.10 0.45 -23.81
N VAL A 210 -0.49 -0.68 -24.21
CA VAL A 210 -1.88 -1.03 -23.88
C VAL A 210 -2.06 -1.16 -22.37
N LYS A 211 -1.15 -1.83 -21.64
CA LYS A 211 -1.27 -1.98 -20.18
C LYS A 211 -1.20 -0.62 -19.46
N SER A 212 -0.24 0.23 -19.86
CA SER A 212 -0.08 1.56 -19.27
C SER A 212 -1.31 2.43 -19.52
N TYR A 213 -1.82 2.41 -20.76
CA TYR A 213 -3.05 3.08 -21.13
C TYR A 213 -4.26 2.55 -20.35
N THR A 214 -4.46 1.24 -20.25
CA THR A 214 -5.62 0.68 -19.52
C THR A 214 -5.59 1.08 -18.05
N SER A 215 -4.40 1.10 -17.42
CA SER A 215 -4.28 1.52 -16.02
C SER A 215 -4.61 3.00 -15.82
N MET A 216 -4.17 3.86 -16.75
CA MET A 216 -4.49 5.29 -16.73
C MET A 216 -5.97 5.54 -17.05
N GLU A 217 -6.53 4.79 -18.00
CA GLU A 217 -7.94 4.84 -18.36
C GLU A 217 -8.83 4.42 -17.18
N ASP A 218 -8.43 3.39 -16.42
CA ASP A 218 -9.14 2.95 -15.22
C ASP A 218 -9.08 3.99 -14.10
N ALA A 219 -7.92 4.60 -13.85
CA ALA A 219 -7.79 5.66 -12.86
C ALA A 219 -8.62 6.91 -13.24
N MET A 220 -8.57 7.31 -14.51
CA MET A 220 -9.39 8.41 -15.02
C MET A 220 -10.89 8.11 -14.99
N LYS A 221 -11.33 6.84 -15.01
CA LYS A 221 -12.75 6.52 -14.78
C LYS A 221 -13.20 7.00 -13.39
N GLY A 222 -12.35 6.84 -12.37
CA GLY A 222 -12.59 7.38 -11.03
C GLY A 222 -12.78 8.89 -11.08
N VAL A 223 -11.81 9.61 -11.64
CA VAL A 223 -11.87 11.07 -11.81
C VAL A 223 -13.13 11.51 -12.56
N THR A 224 -13.50 10.85 -13.66
CA THR A 224 -14.71 11.21 -14.44
C THR A 224 -16.03 11.01 -13.72
N LYS A 225 -16.07 10.13 -12.72
CA LYS A 225 -17.30 9.95 -11.93
C LYS A 225 -17.53 11.10 -10.97
N GLN A 226 -16.46 11.80 -10.57
CA GLN A 226 -16.49 12.81 -9.52
C GLN A 226 -16.38 14.23 -10.07
N VAL A 227 -15.72 14.40 -11.23
CA VAL A 227 -15.50 15.71 -11.85
C VAL A 227 -16.47 15.90 -13.02
N ASN A 228 -17.34 16.91 -12.90
CA ASN A 228 -18.34 17.24 -13.91
C ASN A 228 -17.71 17.78 -15.21
N GLY A 229 -18.34 17.47 -16.34
CA GLY A 229 -17.92 17.98 -17.66
C GLY A 229 -16.74 17.25 -18.30
N LEU A 230 -16.19 16.20 -17.68
CA LEU A 230 -15.23 15.30 -18.32
C LEU A 230 -15.90 14.32 -19.29
N ARG A 231 -17.22 14.14 -19.17
CA ARG A 231 -18.04 13.43 -20.14
C ARG A 231 -19.21 14.30 -20.57
N ASP A 232 -19.65 14.10 -21.82
CA ASP A 232 -20.89 14.68 -22.33
C ASP A 232 -22.11 13.83 -21.89
N ASP A 233 -23.31 14.30 -22.20
CA ASP A 233 -24.57 13.63 -21.86
C ASP A 233 -24.71 12.23 -22.49
N ASN A 234 -23.99 11.98 -23.59
CA ASN A 234 -23.94 10.69 -24.27
C ASN A 234 -22.88 9.75 -23.66
N GLY A 235 -22.16 10.20 -22.63
CA GLY A 235 -21.10 9.46 -21.96
C GLY A 235 -19.77 9.43 -22.71
N ASN A 236 -19.59 10.21 -23.77
CA ASN A 236 -18.32 10.34 -24.49
C ASN A 236 -17.35 11.26 -23.72
N ARG A 237 -16.04 11.07 -23.94
CA ARG A 237 -15.00 11.93 -23.35
C ARG A 237 -15.00 13.30 -24.02
N THR A 238 -14.92 14.36 -23.22
CA THR A 238 -14.81 15.74 -23.69
C THR A 238 -13.35 16.17 -23.84
N ALA A 239 -13.08 17.37 -24.38
CA ALA A 239 -11.74 17.96 -24.38
C ALA A 239 -11.17 18.10 -22.96
N ARG A 240 -12.02 18.42 -21.97
CA ARG A 240 -11.64 18.56 -20.56
C ARG A 240 -11.11 17.26 -19.96
N PHE A 241 -11.58 16.10 -20.43
CA PHE A 241 -11.05 14.80 -20.02
C PHE A 241 -9.58 14.66 -20.34
N TYR A 242 -9.20 14.93 -21.59
CA TYR A 242 -7.82 14.79 -22.06
C TYR A 242 -6.93 15.85 -21.41
N GLU A 243 -7.44 17.07 -21.27
CA GLU A 243 -6.74 18.15 -20.58
C GLU A 243 -6.42 17.80 -19.12
N MET A 244 -7.39 17.28 -18.36
CA MET A 244 -7.16 16.81 -16.99
C MET A 244 -6.19 15.61 -16.96
N GLN A 245 -6.32 14.67 -17.90
CA GLN A 245 -5.43 13.51 -17.99
C GLN A 245 -3.97 13.95 -18.20
N ASP A 246 -3.73 14.90 -19.11
CA ASP A 246 -2.39 15.41 -19.40
C ASP A 246 -1.84 16.22 -18.24
N ALA A 247 -2.68 17.01 -17.55
CA ALA A 247 -2.27 17.72 -16.35
C ALA A 247 -1.87 16.76 -15.21
N ILE A 248 -2.60 15.64 -15.05
CA ILE A 248 -2.25 14.58 -14.09
C ILE A 248 -0.91 13.92 -14.47
N LYS A 249 -0.71 13.56 -15.74
CA LYS A 249 0.56 12.99 -16.23
C LYS A 249 1.72 13.96 -15.92
N ALA A 250 1.57 15.24 -16.29
CA ALA A 250 2.58 16.26 -16.06
C ALA A 250 2.90 16.48 -14.56
N ALA A 251 1.88 16.52 -13.70
CA ALA A 251 2.09 16.67 -12.26
C ALA A 251 2.81 15.44 -11.66
N SER A 252 2.46 14.23 -12.11
CA SER A 252 3.11 12.99 -11.65
C SER A 252 4.58 12.86 -12.05
N GLU A 253 5.02 13.59 -13.08
CA GLU A 253 6.44 13.66 -13.48
C GLU A 253 7.25 14.61 -12.60
N GLN A 254 6.58 15.38 -11.73
CA GLN A 254 7.23 16.28 -10.78
C GLN A 254 7.24 15.74 -9.36
N LEU A 255 6.34 14.82 -9.04
CA LEU A 255 6.12 14.27 -7.70
C LEU A 255 6.30 12.74 -7.73
N PRO A 256 7.36 12.20 -7.10
CA PRO A 256 7.66 10.77 -7.16
C PRO A 256 6.59 9.96 -6.42
N MET A 257 5.91 9.06 -7.15
CA MET A 257 4.91 8.13 -6.62
C MET A 257 5.15 6.72 -7.16
N GLU A 258 4.67 5.69 -6.46
CA GLU A 258 4.96 4.30 -6.82
C GLU A 258 4.37 3.90 -8.19
N ASN A 259 3.14 4.35 -8.49
CA ASN A 259 2.45 4.15 -9.76
C ASN A 259 2.26 5.44 -10.58
N GLY A 260 3.00 6.51 -10.26
CA GLY A 260 3.04 7.75 -11.04
C GLY A 260 1.64 8.37 -11.27
N ALA A 261 1.28 8.59 -12.53
CA ALA A 261 0.02 9.24 -12.92
C ALA A 261 -1.24 8.50 -12.43
N VAL A 262 -1.17 7.19 -12.19
CA VAL A 262 -2.31 6.41 -11.67
C VAL A 262 -2.62 6.80 -10.22
N ASP A 263 -1.60 6.86 -9.36
CA ASP A 263 -1.79 7.27 -7.97
C ASP A 263 -2.18 8.75 -7.88
N PHE A 264 -1.60 9.60 -8.74
CA PHE A 264 -1.96 11.01 -8.80
C PHE A 264 -3.41 11.22 -9.26
N ALA A 265 -3.90 10.43 -10.22
CA ALA A 265 -5.32 10.44 -10.60
C ALA A 265 -6.23 10.03 -9.44
N ALA A 266 -5.83 9.06 -8.61
CA ALA A 266 -6.58 8.67 -7.43
C ALA A 266 -6.66 9.80 -6.38
N LEU A 267 -5.59 10.60 -6.25
CA LEU A 267 -5.60 11.81 -5.41
C LEU A 267 -6.57 12.88 -5.94
N VAL A 268 -6.58 13.10 -7.26
CA VAL A 268 -7.55 14.01 -7.90
C VAL A 268 -8.99 13.51 -7.70
N GLU A 269 -9.23 12.21 -7.85
CA GLU A 269 -10.53 11.59 -7.56
C GLU A 269 -10.94 11.84 -6.09
N GLY A 270 -10.01 11.61 -5.15
CA GLY A 270 -10.22 11.87 -3.72
C GLY A 270 -10.63 13.31 -3.47
N GLY A 271 -9.87 14.28 -3.99
CA GLY A 271 -10.20 15.70 -3.90
C GLY A 271 -11.58 16.04 -4.44
N ALA A 272 -11.93 15.48 -5.60
CA ALA A 272 -13.23 15.69 -6.22
C ALA A 272 -14.39 15.12 -5.35
N ARG A 273 -14.21 13.92 -4.76
CA ARG A 273 -15.21 13.33 -3.84
C ARG A 273 -15.48 14.19 -2.62
N MET A 274 -14.52 15.00 -2.22
CA MET A 274 -14.60 15.86 -1.04
C MET A 274 -15.01 17.29 -1.39
N ASN A 275 -15.44 17.54 -2.64
CA ASN A 275 -15.82 18.87 -3.14
C ASN A 275 -14.75 19.94 -2.90
N VAL A 276 -13.48 19.55 -3.04
CA VAL A 276 -12.33 20.45 -2.90
C VAL A 276 -12.36 21.58 -3.95
N ALA A 277 -12.89 21.29 -5.14
CA ALA A 277 -13.25 22.28 -6.12
C ALA A 277 -14.75 22.57 -6.03
N ASN A 278 -15.14 23.85 -6.02
CA ASN A 278 -16.54 24.23 -6.03
C ASN A 278 -17.14 23.94 -7.42
N PRO A 279 -18.25 23.19 -7.53
CA PRO A 279 -18.89 22.91 -8.82
C PRO A 279 -19.31 24.16 -9.61
N ASP A 280 -19.55 25.28 -8.91
CA ASP A 280 -19.94 26.56 -9.51
C ASP A 280 -18.76 27.35 -10.08
N ASP A 281 -17.52 26.95 -9.78
CA ASP A 281 -16.33 27.64 -10.28
C ASP A 281 -16.10 27.35 -11.76
N SER A 282 -15.26 28.18 -12.40
CA SER A 282 -14.85 27.95 -13.78
C SER A 282 -14.09 26.63 -13.91
N TRP A 283 -14.09 26.00 -15.10
CA TRP A 283 -13.32 24.77 -15.34
C TRP A 283 -11.84 24.92 -14.98
N GLU A 284 -11.24 26.08 -15.28
CA GLU A 284 -9.84 26.36 -14.96
C GLU A 284 -9.59 26.38 -13.45
N ASP A 285 -10.50 27.00 -12.68
CA ASP A 285 -10.42 27.02 -11.22
C ASP A 285 -10.60 25.63 -10.62
N GLN A 286 -11.59 24.87 -11.12
CA GLN A 286 -11.82 23.49 -10.67
C GLN A 286 -10.60 22.61 -10.92
N LYS A 287 -10.05 22.65 -12.14
CA LYS A 287 -8.85 21.91 -12.54
C LYS A 287 -7.67 22.30 -11.65
N ARG A 288 -7.43 23.61 -11.46
CA ARG A 288 -6.34 24.10 -10.60
C ARG A 288 -6.48 23.59 -9.17
N ASP A 289 -7.66 23.72 -8.57
CA ASP A 289 -7.87 23.42 -7.16
C ASP A 289 -7.75 21.91 -6.88
N LEU A 290 -8.25 21.07 -7.80
CA LEU A 290 -8.06 19.62 -7.74
C LEU A 290 -6.59 19.20 -7.86
N LEU A 291 -5.85 19.78 -8.82
CA LEU A 291 -4.43 19.48 -9.01
C LEU A 291 -3.56 20.00 -7.85
N ALA A 292 -3.90 21.17 -7.31
CA ALA A 292 -3.21 21.74 -6.14
C ALA A 292 -3.42 20.88 -4.90
N PHE A 293 -4.64 20.41 -4.68
CA PHE A 293 -4.94 19.46 -3.62
C PHE A 293 -4.22 18.13 -3.80
N ALA A 294 -4.29 17.53 -4.99
CA ALA A 294 -3.60 16.27 -5.27
C ALA A 294 -2.07 16.41 -5.10
N SER A 295 -1.49 17.52 -5.54
CA SER A 295 -0.07 17.81 -5.32
C SER A 295 0.26 17.92 -3.83
N THR A 296 -0.58 18.60 -3.06
CA THR A 296 -0.41 18.74 -1.61
C THR A 296 -0.50 17.37 -0.91
N ALA A 297 -1.49 16.57 -1.27
CA ALA A 297 -1.67 15.23 -0.73
C ALA A 297 -0.50 14.30 -1.10
N ALA A 298 0.06 14.41 -2.30
CA ALA A 298 1.25 13.66 -2.71
C ALA A 298 2.50 14.05 -1.91
N LYS A 299 2.73 15.36 -1.67
CA LYS A 299 3.82 15.84 -0.80
C LYS A 299 3.64 15.33 0.63
N ALA A 300 2.42 15.43 1.15
CA ALA A 300 2.09 14.97 2.48
C ALA A 300 2.26 13.44 2.61
N ALA A 301 1.93 12.67 1.57
CA ALA A 301 2.07 11.21 1.56
C ALA A 301 3.54 10.78 1.68
N THR A 302 4.43 11.56 1.04
CA THR A 302 5.87 11.43 1.22
C THR A 302 6.29 11.79 2.64
N ALA A 303 5.87 12.96 3.13
CA ALA A 303 6.28 13.51 4.42
C ALA A 303 5.87 12.62 5.60
N PHE A 304 4.66 12.07 5.56
CA PHE A 304 4.11 11.22 6.64
C PHE A 304 4.29 9.72 6.39
N GLU A 305 4.95 9.33 5.29
CA GLU A 305 5.11 7.93 4.86
C GLU A 305 3.79 7.14 4.80
N LEU A 306 2.71 7.78 4.35
CA LEU A 306 1.36 7.20 4.27
C LEU A 306 0.93 6.94 2.83
N PRO A 307 0.04 5.94 2.59
CA PRO A 307 -0.63 5.79 1.31
C PRO A 307 -1.35 7.07 0.90
N ALA A 308 -1.18 7.45 -0.35
CA ALA A 308 -1.66 8.73 -0.87
C ALA A 308 -3.20 8.85 -0.81
N ASP A 309 -3.90 7.75 -1.07
CA ASP A 309 -5.35 7.63 -1.00
C ASP A 309 -5.90 7.82 0.43
N GLU A 310 -5.30 7.13 1.41
CA GLU A 310 -5.66 7.25 2.83
C GLU A 310 -5.44 8.67 3.36
N LEU A 311 -4.31 9.26 2.98
CA LEU A 311 -3.97 10.60 3.42
C LEU A 311 -4.83 11.67 2.73
N SER A 312 -5.12 11.50 1.44
CA SER A 312 -6.07 12.37 0.72
C SER A 312 -7.42 12.40 1.43
N GLU A 313 -7.99 11.23 1.73
CA GLU A 313 -9.25 11.15 2.46
C GLU A 313 -9.16 11.84 3.83
N SER A 314 -8.06 11.62 4.54
CA SER A 314 -7.87 12.20 5.87
C SER A 314 -7.74 13.72 5.86
N LEU A 315 -6.92 14.26 4.95
CA LEU A 315 -6.72 15.70 4.80
C LEU A 315 -8.00 16.40 4.32
N GLY A 316 -8.74 15.81 3.39
CA GLY A 316 -9.99 16.43 2.95
C GLY A 316 -11.11 16.35 3.99
N LYS A 317 -11.19 15.28 4.79
CA LYS A 317 -12.08 15.24 5.98
C LYS A 317 -11.73 16.37 6.96
N ILE A 318 -10.45 16.55 7.27
CA ILE A 318 -10.01 17.65 8.14
C ILE A 318 -10.32 19.01 7.50
N ALA A 319 -10.02 19.19 6.22
CA ALA A 319 -10.32 20.44 5.53
C ALA A 319 -11.81 20.79 5.59
N GLN A 320 -12.69 19.81 5.43
CA GLN A 320 -14.14 20.00 5.56
C GLN A 320 -14.57 20.32 7.00
N LEU A 321 -14.07 19.56 7.99
CA LEU A 321 -14.41 19.75 9.41
C LEU A 321 -14.02 21.15 9.90
N TYR A 322 -12.82 21.61 9.53
CA TYR A 322 -12.27 22.90 9.96
C TYR A 322 -12.50 24.02 8.93
N LYS A 323 -13.27 23.76 7.87
CA LYS A 323 -13.59 24.71 6.79
C LYS A 323 -12.35 25.38 6.20
N ILE A 324 -11.29 24.60 5.99
CA ILE A 324 -10.02 25.06 5.44
C ILE A 324 -10.20 25.23 3.93
N PRO A 325 -9.97 26.43 3.37
CA PRO A 325 -9.97 26.61 1.93
C PRO A 325 -8.91 25.72 1.28
N THR A 326 -9.20 25.17 0.10
CA THR A 326 -8.29 24.27 -0.64
C THR A 326 -6.88 24.83 -0.77
N ARG A 327 -6.76 26.13 -1.03
CA ARG A 327 -5.49 26.85 -1.15
C ARG A 327 -4.64 26.88 0.13
N ASN A 328 -5.26 26.58 1.28
CA ASN A 328 -4.60 26.58 2.58
C ASN A 328 -4.36 25.16 3.11
N ILE A 329 -4.72 24.10 2.37
CA ILE A 329 -4.48 22.72 2.79
C ILE A 329 -2.97 22.43 2.89
N GLU A 330 -2.15 23.08 2.05
CA GLU A 330 -0.70 23.01 2.18
C GLU A 330 -0.22 23.54 3.53
N GLN A 331 -0.82 24.64 4.03
CA GLN A 331 -0.50 25.18 5.35
C GLN A 331 -0.93 24.27 6.51
N LEU A 332 -2.00 23.48 6.32
CA LEU A 332 -2.36 22.43 7.25
C LEU A 332 -1.27 21.36 7.29
N GLY A 333 -0.88 20.84 6.11
CA GLY A 333 0.19 19.85 6.00
C GLY A 333 1.52 20.33 6.58
N ASP A 334 1.88 21.58 6.27
CA ASP A 334 3.05 22.28 6.81
C ASP A 334 3.01 22.38 8.34
N ALA A 335 1.88 22.81 8.92
CA ALA A 335 1.74 22.87 10.36
C ALA A 335 1.88 21.47 10.99
N LEU A 336 1.28 20.44 10.40
CA LEU A 336 1.35 19.06 10.89
C LEU A 336 2.78 18.51 10.81
N ASN A 337 3.45 18.68 9.67
CA ASN A 337 4.82 18.23 9.46
C ASN A 337 5.79 18.97 10.38
N TYR A 338 5.63 20.28 10.51
CA TYR A 338 6.49 21.06 11.40
C TYR A 338 6.29 20.69 12.87
N LEU A 339 5.07 20.31 13.28
CA LEU A 339 4.84 19.73 14.60
C LEU A 339 5.50 18.36 14.75
N ASP A 340 5.39 17.48 13.75
CA ASP A 340 6.04 16.15 13.72
C ASP A 340 7.56 16.26 13.92
N ASP A 341 8.20 17.16 13.16
CA ASP A 341 9.64 17.38 13.21
C ASP A 341 10.15 18.00 14.52
N ASN A 342 9.30 18.77 15.21
CA ASN A 342 9.70 19.58 16.36
C ASN A 342 9.09 19.10 17.69
N ALA A 343 8.32 18.02 17.70
CA ALA A 343 7.67 17.48 18.89
C ALA A 343 7.90 15.97 19.02
N MET A 344 7.39 15.37 20.10
CA MET A 344 7.43 13.90 20.26
C MET A 344 6.20 13.21 19.61
N SER A 345 5.24 14.00 19.13
CA SER A 345 4.03 13.55 18.46
C SER A 345 4.25 13.32 16.97
N LYS A 346 3.64 12.28 16.40
CA LYS A 346 3.71 12.00 14.96
C LYS A 346 2.61 12.69 14.18
N GLY A 347 2.88 13.10 12.94
CA GLY A 347 1.90 13.75 12.06
C GLY A 347 0.63 12.92 11.87
N VAL A 348 0.79 11.61 11.70
CA VAL A 348 -0.33 10.65 11.55
C VAL A 348 -1.22 10.59 12.80
N ASP A 349 -0.61 10.66 14.00
CA ASP A 349 -1.34 10.65 15.26
C ASP A 349 -2.06 12.00 15.47
N ILE A 350 -1.45 13.12 15.04
CA ILE A 350 -2.10 14.44 15.09
C ILE A 350 -3.32 14.47 14.16
N ILE A 351 -3.21 13.90 12.96
CA ILE A 351 -4.33 13.77 12.01
C ILE A 351 -5.50 13.02 12.65
N ASP A 352 -5.25 11.87 13.30
CA ASP A 352 -6.30 11.09 13.97
C ASP A 352 -6.98 11.92 15.08
N VAL A 353 -6.20 12.60 15.92
CA VAL A 353 -6.74 13.50 16.95
C VAL A 353 -7.62 14.57 16.32
N MET A 354 -7.16 15.24 15.26
CA MET A 354 -7.89 16.32 14.60
C MET A 354 -9.21 15.86 14.00
N GLN A 355 -9.26 14.66 13.40
CA GLN A 355 -10.50 14.08 12.88
C GLN A 355 -11.52 13.84 13.99
N ARG A 356 -11.07 13.33 15.14
CA ARG A 356 -11.93 13.07 16.31
C ARG A 356 -12.37 14.34 17.02
N LEU A 357 -11.63 15.44 16.84
CA LEU A 357 -12.02 16.78 17.30
C LEU A 357 -13.05 17.47 16.39
N GLY A 358 -13.58 16.78 15.37
CA GLY A 358 -14.58 17.34 14.46
C GLY A 358 -15.83 17.91 15.14
N GLY A 359 -16.21 17.39 16.32
CA GLY A 359 -17.36 17.88 17.09
C GLY A 359 -17.17 19.27 17.73
N VAL A 360 -15.93 19.78 17.78
CA VAL A 360 -15.60 21.09 18.36
C VAL A 360 -14.79 21.97 17.39
N ALA A 361 -14.71 21.57 16.12
CA ALA A 361 -13.97 22.27 15.07
C ALA A 361 -14.53 23.67 14.76
N ASP A 362 -15.77 23.97 15.15
CA ASP A 362 -16.37 25.31 15.08
C ASP A 362 -15.77 26.29 16.11
N ARG A 363 -15.16 25.77 17.19
CA ARG A 363 -14.55 26.56 18.27
C ARG A 363 -13.04 26.68 18.16
N LEU A 364 -12.40 25.65 17.59
CA LEU A 364 -10.95 25.60 17.42
C LEU A 364 -10.60 25.53 15.94
N ASP A 365 -9.85 26.52 15.45
CA ASP A 365 -9.25 26.43 14.13
C ASP A 365 -8.21 25.29 14.06
N TYR A 366 -7.92 24.84 12.85
CA TYR A 366 -7.08 23.67 12.61
C TYR A 366 -5.67 23.78 13.22
N ARG A 367 -5.08 24.98 13.27
CA ARG A 367 -3.73 25.19 13.85
C ARG A 367 -3.74 24.99 15.35
N LYS A 368 -4.79 25.50 16.01
CA LYS A 368 -4.98 25.34 17.45
C LYS A 368 -5.37 23.91 17.82
N ALA A 369 -6.20 23.26 17.00
CA ALA A 369 -6.54 21.85 17.19
C ALA A 369 -5.32 20.94 17.02
N ALA A 370 -4.51 21.16 15.98
CA ALA A 370 -3.25 20.45 15.76
C ALA A 370 -2.28 20.64 16.93
N ALA A 371 -2.07 21.89 17.37
CA ALA A 371 -1.20 22.19 18.51
C ALA A 371 -1.68 21.55 19.81
N LEU A 372 -2.98 21.58 20.10
CA LEU A 372 -3.55 20.96 21.29
C LEU A 372 -3.41 19.43 21.26
N GLY A 373 -3.71 18.80 20.12
CA GLY A 373 -3.55 17.37 19.92
C GLY A 373 -2.08 16.94 20.05
N SER A 374 -1.18 17.63 19.35
CA SER A 374 0.27 17.45 19.44
C SER A 374 0.79 17.58 20.87
N THR A 375 0.28 18.55 21.64
CA THR A 375 0.66 18.72 23.05
C THR A 375 0.29 17.49 23.87
N PHE A 376 -0.95 17.00 23.76
CA PHE A 376 -1.36 15.80 24.49
C PHE A 376 -0.55 14.54 24.09
N LEU A 377 -0.32 14.36 22.80
CA LEU A 377 0.49 13.27 22.27
C LEU A 377 1.94 13.35 22.79
N THR A 378 2.52 14.55 22.79
CA THR A 378 3.86 14.83 23.34
C THR A 378 3.93 14.53 24.85
N LEU A 379 2.84 14.76 25.58
CA LEU A 379 2.72 14.41 27.00
C LEU A 379 2.46 12.90 27.23
N GLY A 380 2.43 12.09 26.17
CA GLY A 380 2.31 10.63 26.23
C GLY A 380 0.88 10.11 26.22
N ALA A 381 -0.12 10.94 25.90
CA ALA A 381 -1.49 10.46 25.71
C ALA A 381 -1.61 9.69 24.38
N ALA A 382 -2.44 8.65 24.36
CA ALA A 382 -2.85 8.01 23.10
C ALA A 382 -3.79 8.93 22.31
N PRO A 383 -3.88 8.80 20.96
CA PRO A 383 -4.73 9.65 20.12
C PRO A 383 -6.20 9.74 20.59
N GLU A 384 -6.80 8.62 21.00
CA GLU A 384 -8.18 8.58 21.49
C GLU A 384 -8.36 9.38 22.78
N VAL A 385 -7.39 9.29 23.68
CA VAL A 385 -7.41 9.97 24.99
C VAL A 385 -7.17 11.46 24.79
N ALA A 386 -6.17 11.82 23.97
CA ALA A 386 -5.88 13.20 23.59
C ALA A 386 -7.12 13.88 22.99
N ALA A 387 -7.76 13.24 22.01
CA ALA A 387 -8.98 13.76 21.37
C ALA A 387 -10.14 13.89 22.37
N SER A 388 -10.34 12.89 23.24
CA SER A 388 -11.43 12.91 24.23
C SER A 388 -11.23 14.02 25.27
N ALA A 389 -10.03 14.18 25.79
CA ALA A 389 -9.69 15.23 26.74
C ALA A 389 -9.83 16.62 26.11
N ALA A 390 -9.31 16.82 24.90
CA ALA A 390 -9.46 18.07 24.16
C ALA A 390 -10.93 18.41 23.84
N ASN A 391 -11.72 17.43 23.36
CA ASN A 391 -13.15 17.58 23.16
C ASN A 391 -13.88 17.96 24.45
N ALA A 392 -13.58 17.28 25.56
CA ALA A 392 -14.17 17.58 26.85
C ALA A 392 -13.84 19.01 27.29
N MET A 393 -12.57 19.44 27.22
CA MET A 393 -12.20 20.79 27.60
C MET A 393 -12.92 21.87 26.79
N VAL A 394 -13.03 21.70 25.48
CA VAL A 394 -13.74 22.66 24.63
C VAL A 394 -15.23 22.63 24.92
N ARG A 395 -15.82 21.43 25.03
CA ARG A 395 -17.26 21.25 25.27
C ARG A 395 -17.67 21.78 26.63
N GLU A 396 -17.07 21.31 27.72
CA GLU A 396 -17.51 21.65 29.09
C GLU A 396 -17.45 23.17 29.33
N LEU A 397 -16.42 23.85 28.81
CA LEU A 397 -16.31 25.32 28.89
C LEU A 397 -17.27 26.04 27.92
N SER A 398 -17.61 25.43 26.79
CA SER A 398 -18.51 26.00 25.78
C SER A 398 -19.99 25.98 26.17
N ILE A 399 -20.35 25.22 27.21
CA ILE A 399 -21.70 25.16 27.79
C ILE A 399 -21.65 25.41 29.30
N ALA A 400 -20.73 26.26 29.75
CA ALA A 400 -20.41 26.48 31.16
C ALA A 400 -21.61 26.86 32.04
N THR A 401 -22.66 27.49 31.48
CA THR A 401 -23.87 27.88 32.22
C THR A 401 -24.85 26.72 32.46
N MET A 402 -24.68 25.60 31.76
CA MET A 402 -25.57 24.42 31.83
C MET A 402 -24.91 23.24 32.55
N GLN A 403 -23.78 23.47 33.22
CA GLN A 403 -22.96 22.43 33.81
C GLN A 403 -23.43 21.93 35.17
N SER A 404 -22.77 20.87 35.66
CA SER A 404 -23.06 20.28 36.97
C SER A 404 -22.73 21.22 38.14
N LYS A 405 -23.31 20.97 39.32
CA LYS A 405 -22.97 21.70 40.56
C LYS A 405 -21.46 21.68 40.85
N SER A 406 -20.80 20.55 40.61
CA SER A 406 -19.36 20.40 40.82
C SER A 406 -18.54 21.31 39.90
N PHE A 407 -18.99 21.51 38.66
CA PHE A 407 -18.35 22.46 37.75
C PHE A 407 -18.47 23.90 38.25
N PHE A 408 -19.66 24.30 38.73
CA PHE A 408 -19.85 25.62 39.34
C PHE A 408 -18.97 25.82 40.58
N GLU A 409 -18.79 24.79 41.41
CA GLU A 409 -17.82 24.82 42.52
C GLU A 409 -16.38 25.01 42.02
N GLY A 410 -15.99 24.32 40.95
CA GLY A 410 -14.70 24.50 40.29
C GLY A 410 -14.50 25.93 39.76
N MET A 411 -15.51 26.49 39.10
CA MET A 411 -15.47 27.88 38.61
C MET A 411 -15.37 28.89 39.75
N ASN A 412 -16.12 28.69 40.84
CA ASN A 412 -16.04 29.51 42.05
C ASN A 412 -14.65 29.42 42.71
N LEU A 413 -14.07 28.22 42.79
CA LEU A 413 -12.71 28.00 43.29
C LEU A 413 -11.67 28.79 42.48
N LEU A 414 -11.85 28.86 41.16
CA LEU A 414 -10.99 29.64 40.25
C LEU A 414 -11.36 31.14 40.16
N LYS A 415 -12.45 31.56 40.82
CA LYS A 415 -13.03 32.90 40.72
C LYS A 415 -13.35 33.31 39.28
N LEU A 416 -13.89 32.37 38.50
CA LEU A 416 -14.32 32.56 37.12
C LEU A 416 -15.85 32.59 37.04
N ASN A 417 -16.38 33.48 36.20
CA ASN A 417 -17.81 33.55 35.94
C ASN A 417 -18.18 32.63 34.75
N PRO A 418 -19.09 31.65 34.92
CA PRO A 418 -19.50 30.73 33.86
C PRO A 418 -20.11 31.41 32.62
N GLU A 419 -20.96 32.42 32.77
CA GLU A 419 -21.55 33.16 31.64
C GLU A 419 -20.46 33.86 30.80
N VAL A 420 -19.42 34.39 31.44
CA VAL A 420 -18.29 35.01 30.77
C VAL A 420 -17.44 33.98 30.04
N ILE A 421 -17.15 32.83 30.68
CA ILE A 421 -16.39 31.74 30.06
C ILE A 421 -17.11 31.24 28.81
N GLU A 422 -18.41 30.96 28.90
CA GLU A 422 -19.21 30.48 27.78
C GLU A 422 -19.18 31.46 26.60
N LYS A 423 -19.36 32.77 26.89
CA LYS A 423 -19.28 33.83 25.87
C LYS A 423 -17.87 34.01 25.30
N GLN A 424 -16.82 33.74 26.06
CA GLN A 424 -15.44 33.83 25.56
C GLN A 424 -15.06 32.60 24.72
N MET A 425 -15.61 31.42 25.02
CA MET A 425 -15.36 30.21 24.23
C MET A 425 -15.86 30.33 22.77
N THR A 426 -16.85 31.17 22.50
CA THR A 426 -17.30 31.45 21.12
C THR A 426 -16.41 32.44 20.38
N LYS A 427 -15.63 33.25 21.09
CA LYS A 427 -14.75 34.28 20.51
C LYS A 427 -13.29 33.81 20.40
N ASP A 428 -12.80 33.17 21.45
CA ASP A 428 -11.42 32.73 21.61
C ASP A 428 -11.37 31.51 22.53
N ALA A 429 -11.75 30.34 22.00
CA ALA A 429 -11.79 29.10 22.76
C ALA A 429 -10.41 28.74 23.36
N MET A 430 -9.36 28.76 22.55
CA MET A 430 -8.03 28.35 22.99
C MET A 430 -7.42 29.32 24.03
N GLY A 431 -7.56 30.63 23.83
CA GLY A 431 -7.11 31.58 24.85
C GLY A 431 -7.94 31.49 26.13
N THR A 432 -9.24 31.17 26.03
CA THR A 432 -10.08 30.91 27.21
C THR A 432 -9.63 29.65 27.96
N ILE A 433 -9.36 28.55 27.26
CA ILE A 433 -8.79 27.34 27.83
C ILE A 433 -7.48 27.66 28.55
N GLN A 434 -6.55 28.36 27.90
CA GLN A 434 -5.28 28.78 28.52
C GLN A 434 -5.52 29.58 29.81
N ARG A 435 -6.42 30.57 29.80
CA ARG A 435 -6.77 31.36 31.01
C ARG A 435 -7.31 30.49 32.14
N VAL A 436 -8.15 29.49 31.83
CA VAL A 436 -8.65 28.54 32.84
C VAL A 436 -7.49 27.71 33.42
N LEU A 437 -6.62 27.18 32.57
CA LEU A 437 -5.45 26.39 32.99
C LEU A 437 -4.45 27.23 33.81
N GLU A 438 -4.24 28.50 33.47
CA GLU A 438 -3.42 29.43 34.25
C GLU A 438 -4.00 29.67 35.64
N LYS A 439 -5.32 29.85 35.76
CA LYS A 439 -5.99 29.99 37.06
C LYS A 439 -5.84 28.72 37.90
N VAL A 440 -5.89 27.55 37.28
CA VAL A 440 -5.63 26.27 37.97
C VAL A 440 -4.18 26.21 38.45
N ASN A 441 -3.21 26.59 37.62
CA ASN A 441 -1.80 26.61 38.01
C ASN A 441 -1.49 27.60 39.15
N ALA A 442 -2.24 28.69 39.26
CA ALA A 442 -2.15 29.63 40.37
C ALA A 442 -2.65 29.06 41.70
N LEU A 443 -3.38 27.93 41.70
CA LEU A 443 -3.78 27.24 42.92
C LEU A 443 -2.60 26.46 43.55
N PRO A 444 -2.65 26.23 44.88
CA PRO A 444 -1.79 25.26 45.55
C PRO A 444 -1.82 23.88 44.87
N GLN A 445 -0.67 23.21 44.80
CA GLN A 445 -0.49 21.96 44.05
C GLN A 445 -1.49 20.86 44.44
N ASP A 446 -1.83 20.77 45.72
CA ASP A 446 -2.82 19.83 46.29
C ASP A 446 -4.25 20.09 45.83
N LYS A 447 -4.56 21.30 45.36
CA LYS A 447 -5.89 21.70 44.89
C LYS A 447 -6.06 21.64 43.37
N ARG A 448 -4.97 21.58 42.60
CA ARG A 448 -5.02 21.62 41.13
C ARG A 448 -5.81 20.45 40.55
N LEU A 449 -5.48 19.22 40.94
CA LEU A 449 -6.20 18.03 40.46
C LEU A 449 -7.68 18.06 40.86
N SER A 450 -8.00 18.55 42.05
CA SER A 450 -9.39 18.72 42.50
C SER A 450 -10.14 19.70 41.61
N ALA A 451 -9.55 20.87 41.31
CA ALA A 451 -10.14 21.86 40.41
C ALA A 451 -10.37 21.28 39.00
N MET A 452 -9.41 20.52 38.48
CA MET A 452 -9.54 19.89 37.16
C MET A 452 -10.59 18.78 37.13
N THR A 453 -10.69 18.00 38.21
CA THR A 453 -11.74 16.97 38.34
C THR A 453 -13.13 17.60 38.46
N MET A 454 -13.26 18.75 39.12
CA MET A 454 -14.51 19.51 39.20
C MET A 454 -14.94 20.05 37.84
N LEU A 455 -13.99 20.53 37.03
CA LEU A 455 -14.26 21.16 35.74
C LEU A 455 -14.43 20.17 34.58
N PHE A 456 -13.67 19.09 34.57
CA PHE A 456 -13.60 18.17 33.42
C PHE A 456 -13.97 16.72 33.79
N GLY A 457 -14.45 16.51 35.02
CA GLY A 457 -14.83 15.19 35.52
C GLY A 457 -13.62 14.31 35.86
N LYS A 458 -13.91 13.12 36.39
CA LYS A 458 -12.87 12.14 36.77
C LYS A 458 -12.17 11.50 35.56
N GLU A 459 -12.85 11.44 34.43
CA GLU A 459 -12.35 10.78 33.22
C GLU A 459 -11.30 11.64 32.50
N PHE A 460 -11.48 12.96 32.45
CA PHE A 460 -10.61 13.87 31.70
C PHE A 460 -9.82 14.82 32.60
N GLY A 461 -10.13 14.89 33.90
CA GLY A 461 -9.49 15.79 34.85
C GLY A 461 -7.99 15.53 35.04
N ASP A 462 -7.53 14.27 34.95
CA ASP A 462 -6.09 13.95 35.03
C ASP A 462 -5.35 14.48 33.79
N ASP A 463 -5.87 14.24 32.59
CA ASP A 463 -5.23 14.70 31.36
C ASP A 463 -5.25 16.23 31.25
N ALA A 464 -6.36 16.85 31.61
CA ALA A 464 -6.46 18.29 31.68
C ALA A 464 -5.46 18.85 32.73
N ALA A 465 -5.27 18.17 33.88
CA ALA A 465 -4.25 18.55 34.85
C ALA A 465 -2.81 18.38 34.33
N LYS A 466 -2.52 17.33 33.55
CA LYS A 466 -1.22 17.17 32.86
C LYS A 466 -0.98 18.33 31.90
N LEU A 467 -1.98 18.72 31.12
CA LEU A 467 -1.90 19.87 30.23
C LEU A 467 -1.67 21.18 31.01
N ALA A 468 -2.41 21.39 32.11
CA ALA A 468 -2.21 22.55 32.98
C ALA A 468 -0.75 22.65 33.45
N ASN A 469 -0.21 21.55 34.00
CA ASN A 469 1.17 21.52 34.49
C ASN A 469 2.22 21.74 33.40
N ASN A 470 1.85 21.53 32.12
CA ASN A 470 2.72 21.71 30.96
C ASN A 470 2.20 22.80 30.01
N LEU A 471 1.54 23.83 30.56
CA LEU A 471 1.05 24.96 29.77
C LEU A 471 2.13 25.63 28.88
N PRO A 472 3.41 25.74 29.30
CA PRO A 472 4.46 26.25 28.42
C PRO A 472 4.64 25.42 27.15
N GLU A 473 4.43 24.10 27.21
CA GLU A 473 4.49 23.23 26.03
C GLU A 473 3.32 23.51 25.08
N LEU A 474 2.10 23.67 25.60
CA LEU A 474 0.96 24.10 24.77
C LEU A 474 1.24 25.42 24.07
N GLN A 475 1.79 26.40 24.79
CA GLN A 475 2.14 27.70 24.23
C GLN A 475 3.25 27.59 23.17
N ARG A 476 4.23 26.72 23.37
CA ARG A 476 5.27 26.42 22.38
C ARG A 476 4.67 25.79 21.13
N GLN A 477 3.82 24.78 21.27
CA GLN A 477 3.15 24.08 20.16
C GLN A 477 2.25 25.04 19.35
N LEU A 478 1.53 25.94 20.02
CA LEU A 478 0.77 26.99 19.35
C LEU A 478 1.65 27.97 18.57
N LYS A 479 2.86 28.29 19.07
CA LYS A 479 3.83 29.11 18.33
C LYS A 479 4.36 28.38 17.10
N LEU A 480 4.64 27.08 17.21
CA LEU A 480 5.09 26.26 16.08
C LEU A 480 4.04 26.22 14.95
N THR A 481 2.76 26.17 15.27
CA THR A 481 1.70 26.16 14.24
C THR A 481 1.34 27.54 13.69
N THR A 482 1.70 28.63 14.38
CA THR A 482 1.39 30.01 13.96
C THR A 482 2.58 30.75 13.34
N GLY A 483 3.81 30.28 13.60
CA GLY A 483 5.03 30.85 13.04
C GLY A 483 5.13 30.66 11.52
N ASN A 484 5.90 31.54 10.87
CA ASN A 484 6.21 31.41 9.45
C ASN A 484 7.16 30.23 9.17
N ASP A 485 7.83 29.69 10.21
CA ASP A 485 8.80 28.60 10.07
C ASP A 485 8.17 27.27 9.62
N ALA A 486 6.87 27.08 9.88
CA ALA A 486 6.14 25.92 9.39
C ALA A 486 5.92 25.98 7.87
N LEU A 487 5.83 27.18 7.29
CA LEU A 487 5.47 27.34 5.87
C LEU A 487 6.54 26.72 4.96
N GLY A 488 6.10 25.84 4.06
CA GLY A 488 6.96 25.12 3.13
C GLY A 488 7.73 23.97 3.75
N SER A 489 7.46 23.56 4.99
CA SER A 489 8.15 22.41 5.60
C SER A 489 7.89 21.12 4.82
N MET A 490 6.65 20.89 4.34
CA MET A 490 6.36 19.72 3.50
C MET A 490 7.02 19.82 2.13
N GLN A 491 7.08 21.03 1.55
CA GLN A 491 7.76 21.22 0.27
C GLN A 491 9.25 20.88 0.40
N LYS A 492 9.89 21.33 1.48
CA LYS A 492 11.28 21.01 1.78
C LYS A 492 11.50 19.50 1.91
N GLU A 493 10.64 18.80 2.64
CA GLU A 493 10.74 17.34 2.81
C GLU A 493 10.53 16.60 1.47
N SER A 494 9.56 17.06 0.67
CA SER A 494 9.32 16.54 -0.66
C SER A 494 10.52 16.74 -1.59
N ASP A 495 11.16 17.92 -1.54
CA ASP A 495 12.36 18.22 -2.34
C ASP A 495 13.56 17.37 -1.91
N ILE A 496 13.74 17.13 -0.61
CA ILE A 496 14.77 16.22 -0.07
C ILE A 496 14.53 14.80 -0.59
N ASN A 497 13.30 14.28 -0.52
CA ASN A 497 12.98 12.96 -1.06
C ASN A 497 13.21 12.90 -2.58
N LYS A 498 12.76 13.92 -3.31
CA LYS A 498 12.89 14.02 -4.77
C LYS A 498 14.35 14.00 -5.24
N ASP A 499 15.28 14.54 -4.45
CA ASP A 499 16.72 14.51 -4.75
C ASP A 499 17.32 13.08 -4.64
N SER A 500 16.61 12.14 -4.01
CA SER A 500 17.08 10.76 -3.89
C SER A 500 17.09 10.03 -5.23
N LEU A 501 18.08 9.14 -5.43
CA LEU A 501 18.18 8.30 -6.63
C LEU A 501 16.94 7.41 -6.84
N SER A 502 16.33 6.94 -5.74
CA SER A 502 15.09 6.16 -5.77
C SER A 502 13.92 6.98 -6.32
N ALA A 503 13.77 8.24 -5.89
CA ALA A 503 12.72 9.12 -6.37
C ALA A 503 12.94 9.50 -7.85
N GLN A 504 14.18 9.84 -8.24
CA GLN A 504 14.51 10.12 -9.63
C GLN A 504 14.22 8.93 -10.55
N TRP A 505 14.49 7.70 -10.08
CA TRP A 505 14.10 6.48 -10.81
C TRP A 505 12.59 6.33 -10.95
N LEU A 506 11.81 6.66 -9.91
CA LEU A 506 10.36 6.69 -10.00
C LEU A 506 9.89 7.72 -11.04
N LEU A 507 10.46 8.94 -11.06
CA LEU A 507 10.10 9.95 -12.06
C LEU A 507 10.40 9.50 -13.50
N VAL A 508 11.55 8.86 -13.74
CA VAL A 508 11.88 8.27 -15.06
C VAL A 508 10.90 7.16 -15.43
N LYS A 509 10.57 6.28 -14.48
CA LYS A 509 9.55 5.24 -14.66
C LYS A 509 8.20 5.85 -15.03
N THR A 510 7.79 6.92 -14.34
CA THR A 510 6.55 7.66 -14.59
C THR A 510 6.54 8.27 -15.98
N GLY A 511 7.59 9.00 -16.39
CA GLY A 511 7.67 9.56 -17.75
C GLY A 511 7.63 8.50 -18.85
N ALA A 512 8.28 7.35 -18.63
CA ALA A 512 8.19 6.21 -19.55
C ALA A 512 6.76 5.62 -19.59
N GLN A 513 6.13 5.42 -18.43
CA GLN A 513 4.75 4.94 -18.33
C GLN A 513 3.76 5.91 -19.00
N ASN A 514 3.92 7.21 -18.80
CA ASN A 514 3.10 8.25 -19.43
C ASN A 514 3.27 8.22 -20.95
N THR A 515 4.51 8.10 -21.45
CA THR A 515 4.79 7.95 -22.88
C THR A 515 4.10 6.71 -23.46
N PHE A 516 4.25 5.56 -22.79
CA PHE A 516 3.58 4.32 -23.20
C PHE A 516 2.06 4.41 -23.12
N SER A 517 1.52 5.12 -22.12
CA SER A 517 0.09 5.35 -21.98
C SER A 517 -0.46 6.19 -23.13
N SER A 518 0.19 7.30 -23.49
CA SER A 518 -0.18 8.11 -24.65
C SER A 518 -0.05 7.35 -25.97
N LEU A 519 0.95 6.47 -26.12
CA LEU A 519 1.03 5.56 -27.27
C LEU A 519 -0.15 4.58 -27.29
N GLY A 520 -0.50 3.97 -26.15
CA GLY A 520 -1.62 3.03 -26.05
C GLY A 520 -2.97 3.69 -26.32
N GLU A 521 -3.12 4.98 -25.98
CA GLU A 521 -4.32 5.77 -26.26
C GLU A 521 -4.63 5.87 -27.76
N THR A 522 -3.59 6.04 -28.59
CA THR A 522 -3.75 6.03 -30.06
C THR A 522 -4.25 4.68 -30.60
N LEU A 523 -4.01 3.59 -29.87
CA LEU A 523 -4.41 2.23 -30.23
C LEU A 523 -5.80 1.86 -29.71
N ARG A 524 -6.42 2.72 -28.90
CA ARG A 524 -7.68 2.44 -28.21
C ARG A 524 -8.79 2.06 -29.18
N GLN A 525 -9.07 2.87 -30.19
CA GLN A 525 -10.17 2.61 -31.13
C GLN A 525 -9.96 1.30 -31.91
N PRO A 526 -8.79 1.07 -32.56
CA PRO A 526 -8.50 -0.23 -33.18
C PRO A 526 -8.69 -1.43 -32.25
N LEU A 527 -8.29 -1.32 -30.98
CA LEU A 527 -8.44 -2.41 -30.01
C LEU A 527 -9.90 -2.62 -29.60
N MET A 528 -10.68 -1.54 -29.43
CA MET A 528 -12.11 -1.63 -29.13
C MET A 528 -12.87 -2.29 -30.27
N ASP A 529 -12.57 -1.99 -31.52
CA ASP A 529 -13.19 -2.62 -32.69
C ASP A 529 -12.90 -4.13 -32.76
N ILE A 530 -11.66 -4.53 -32.46
CA ILE A 530 -11.27 -5.93 -32.33
C ILE A 530 -12.05 -6.59 -31.19
N LEU A 531 -12.12 -5.96 -30.01
CA LEU A 531 -12.84 -6.50 -28.86
C LEU A 531 -14.35 -6.62 -29.12
N PHE A 532 -14.96 -5.67 -29.83
CA PHE A 532 -16.36 -5.75 -30.24
C PHE A 532 -16.60 -6.90 -31.22
N THR A 533 -15.67 -7.12 -32.14
CA THR A 533 -15.71 -8.26 -33.08
C THR A 533 -15.55 -9.59 -32.33
N VAL A 534 -14.63 -9.68 -31.37
CA VAL A 534 -14.49 -10.88 -30.53
C VAL A 534 -15.74 -11.10 -29.67
N LYS A 535 -16.33 -10.03 -29.12
CA LYS A 535 -17.56 -10.10 -28.32
C LYS A 535 -18.75 -10.55 -29.17
N SER A 536 -18.84 -10.12 -30.44
CA SER A 536 -19.92 -10.53 -31.34
C SER A 536 -19.78 -12.01 -31.74
N VAL A 537 -18.55 -12.46 -32.02
CA VAL A 537 -18.23 -13.87 -32.31
C VAL A 537 -18.46 -14.77 -31.11
N THR A 538 -17.98 -14.40 -29.92
CA THR A 538 -18.20 -15.17 -28.69
C THR A 538 -19.68 -15.17 -28.29
N GLY A 539 -20.40 -14.07 -28.50
CA GLY A 539 -21.85 -14.01 -28.32
C GLY A 539 -22.61 -14.91 -29.31
N ALA A 540 -22.18 -14.97 -30.58
CA ALA A 540 -22.74 -15.87 -31.57
C ALA A 540 -22.44 -17.34 -31.25
N LEU A 541 -21.22 -17.63 -30.81
CA LEU A 541 -20.81 -18.97 -30.36
C LEU A 541 -21.61 -19.41 -29.13
N ARG A 542 -21.80 -18.54 -28.14
CA ARG A 542 -22.65 -18.83 -26.96
C ARG A 542 -24.07 -19.18 -27.40
N ARG A 543 -24.68 -18.36 -28.27
CA ARG A 543 -26.03 -18.62 -28.81
C ARG A 543 -26.10 -19.92 -29.60
N TRP A 544 -25.05 -20.25 -30.37
CA TRP A 544 -24.98 -21.50 -31.10
C TRP A 544 -24.87 -22.71 -30.16
N VAL A 545 -24.03 -22.63 -29.11
CA VAL A 545 -23.89 -23.67 -28.08
C VAL A 545 -25.21 -23.88 -27.33
N GLU A 546 -25.89 -22.79 -26.95
CA GLU A 546 -27.19 -22.83 -26.28
C GLU A 546 -28.30 -23.41 -27.17
N ALA A 547 -28.26 -23.13 -28.47
CA ALA A 547 -29.22 -23.66 -29.45
C ALA A 547 -28.91 -25.11 -29.89
N ASN A 548 -27.68 -25.59 -29.70
CA ASN A 548 -27.23 -26.91 -30.16
C ASN A 548 -26.51 -27.70 -29.03
N PRO A 549 -27.15 -27.97 -27.88
CA PRO A 549 -26.50 -28.59 -26.72
C PRO A 549 -26.08 -30.04 -26.97
N GLU A 550 -26.85 -30.84 -27.72
CA GLU A 550 -26.51 -32.24 -28.03
C GLU A 550 -25.30 -32.36 -28.98
N LEU A 551 -25.26 -31.51 -30.01
CA LEU A 551 -24.14 -31.40 -30.95
C LEU A 551 -22.88 -30.87 -30.26
N THR A 552 -23.01 -29.85 -29.40
CA THR A 552 -21.89 -29.32 -28.61
C THR A 552 -21.34 -30.38 -27.65
N GLY A 553 -22.22 -31.10 -26.94
CA GLY A 553 -21.82 -32.20 -26.07
C GLY A 553 -21.10 -33.33 -26.81
N THR A 554 -21.51 -33.61 -28.06
CA THR A 554 -20.87 -34.61 -28.91
C THR A 554 -19.51 -34.14 -29.43
N LEU A 555 -19.41 -32.90 -29.91
CA LEU A 555 -18.15 -32.30 -30.37
C LEU A 555 -17.14 -32.15 -29.23
N MET A 556 -17.57 -31.83 -28.02
CA MET A 556 -16.69 -31.78 -26.84
C MET A 556 -16.16 -33.17 -26.44
N LYS A 557 -17.00 -34.20 -26.54
CA LYS A 557 -16.57 -35.60 -26.34
C LYS A 557 -15.57 -36.03 -27.41
N VAL A 558 -15.83 -35.69 -28.69
CA VAL A 558 -14.89 -35.94 -29.80
C VAL A 558 -13.59 -35.17 -29.61
N ALA A 559 -13.64 -33.90 -29.20
CA ALA A 559 -12.45 -33.10 -28.91
C ALA A 559 -11.64 -33.66 -27.74
N ALA A 560 -12.29 -34.16 -26.68
CA ALA A 560 -11.62 -34.83 -25.57
C ALA A 560 -10.95 -36.15 -26.00
N VAL A 561 -11.61 -36.93 -26.86
CA VAL A 561 -11.04 -38.17 -27.45
C VAL A 561 -9.88 -37.83 -28.38
N VAL A 562 -10.02 -36.81 -29.23
CA VAL A 562 -8.93 -36.34 -30.12
C VAL A 562 -7.77 -35.79 -29.30
N ALA A 563 -8.01 -35.04 -28.22
CA ALA A 563 -6.96 -34.56 -27.33
C ALA A 563 -6.23 -35.72 -26.62
N ALA A 564 -6.96 -36.73 -26.14
CA ALA A 564 -6.38 -37.94 -25.56
C ALA A 564 -5.57 -38.76 -26.59
N VAL A 565 -6.05 -38.86 -27.82
CA VAL A 565 -5.35 -39.52 -28.94
C VAL A 565 -4.13 -38.69 -29.39
N THR A 566 -4.18 -37.37 -29.31
CA THR A 566 -3.06 -36.47 -29.65
C THR A 566 -1.96 -36.52 -28.59
N VAL A 567 -2.32 -36.66 -27.30
CA VAL A 567 -1.37 -36.95 -26.22
C VAL A 567 -0.76 -38.35 -26.38
N GLY A 568 -1.54 -39.34 -26.85
CA GLY A 568 -1.04 -40.67 -27.20
C GLY A 568 -0.09 -40.69 -28.40
N LEU A 569 -0.44 -39.99 -29.49
CA LEU A 569 0.33 -39.93 -30.74
C LEU A 569 1.50 -38.95 -30.73
N GLY A 570 1.55 -38.01 -29.77
CA GLY A 570 2.69 -37.12 -29.54
C GLY A 570 3.99 -37.86 -29.20
N THR A 571 3.90 -39.12 -28.76
CA THR A 571 5.05 -40.00 -28.53
C THR A 571 5.64 -40.60 -29.82
N LEU A 572 4.86 -40.67 -30.92
CA LEU A 572 5.28 -41.24 -32.21
C LEU A 572 5.84 -40.20 -33.19
N ALA A 573 5.45 -38.93 -33.06
CA ALA A 573 5.93 -37.84 -33.95
C ALA A 573 7.42 -37.52 -33.75
N VAL A 574 7.98 -37.78 -32.56
CA VAL A 574 9.41 -37.57 -32.26
C VAL A 574 10.31 -38.57 -33.01
N ALA A 575 9.80 -39.76 -33.35
CA ALA A 575 10.55 -40.76 -34.11
C ALA A 575 10.65 -40.43 -35.61
N LEU A 576 9.64 -39.77 -36.19
CA LEU A 576 9.63 -39.36 -37.60
C LEU A 576 10.50 -38.11 -37.85
N ALA A 577 10.62 -37.22 -36.87
CA ALA A 577 11.50 -36.04 -36.95
C ALA A 577 13.00 -36.42 -37.00
N ALA A 578 13.38 -37.58 -36.46
CA ALA A 578 14.76 -38.07 -36.48
C ALA A 578 15.23 -38.60 -37.85
N VAL A 579 14.29 -38.93 -38.75
CA VAL A 579 14.59 -39.51 -40.08
C VAL A 579 14.55 -38.46 -41.20
N LEU A 580 13.72 -37.42 -41.07
CA LEU A 580 13.56 -36.38 -42.11
C LEU A 580 14.54 -35.20 -41.99
N GLY A 581 15.13 -34.98 -40.81
CA GLY A 581 16.11 -33.92 -40.56
C GLY A 581 17.34 -33.96 -41.47
N PRO A 582 17.98 -35.12 -41.72
CA PRO A 582 19.16 -35.19 -42.58
C PRO A 582 18.89 -34.95 -44.07
N LEU A 583 17.67 -35.17 -44.57
CA LEU A 583 17.34 -35.03 -46.01
C LEU A 583 17.05 -33.58 -46.44
N ALA A 584 16.55 -32.74 -45.52
CA ALA A 584 16.30 -31.33 -45.79
C ALA A 584 17.61 -30.51 -45.89
N VAL A 585 18.64 -30.88 -45.12
CA VAL A 585 19.96 -30.24 -45.13
C VAL A 585 20.73 -30.57 -46.42
N ILE A 586 20.59 -31.80 -46.94
CA ILE A 586 21.20 -32.21 -48.21
C ILE A 586 20.61 -31.42 -49.39
N ARG A 587 19.31 -31.13 -49.37
CA ARG A 587 18.64 -30.33 -50.43
C ARG A 587 19.08 -28.87 -50.45
N LEU A 588 19.37 -28.30 -49.29
CA LEU A 588 19.85 -26.92 -49.13
C LEU A 588 21.36 -26.82 -49.47
N GLY A 589 22.13 -27.88 -49.20
CA GLY A 589 23.54 -27.99 -49.61
C GLY A 589 23.73 -28.05 -51.13
N PHE A 590 22.88 -28.77 -51.87
CA PHE A 590 22.99 -28.86 -53.32
C PHE A 590 22.49 -27.63 -54.09
N SER A 591 21.57 -26.83 -53.53
CA SER A 591 21.14 -25.57 -54.17
C SER A 591 22.17 -24.46 -54.04
N VAL A 592 22.97 -24.46 -52.97
CA VAL A 592 24.07 -23.51 -52.76
C VAL A 592 25.30 -23.83 -53.63
N LEU A 593 25.46 -25.09 -54.06
CA LEU A 593 26.56 -25.55 -54.92
C LEU A 593 26.22 -25.63 -56.42
N GLY A 594 25.01 -25.24 -56.83
CA GLY A 594 24.65 -25.11 -58.26
C GLY A 594 24.53 -26.41 -59.07
N ILE A 595 24.42 -27.57 -58.42
CA ILE A 595 24.30 -28.87 -59.11
C ILE A 595 22.81 -29.21 -59.31
N LYS A 596 22.36 -29.33 -60.58
CA LYS A 596 20.98 -29.73 -60.91
C LYS A 596 20.81 -31.25 -60.73
N MET A 597 19.85 -31.66 -59.88
CA MET A 597 19.48 -33.08 -59.68
C MET A 597 18.42 -33.57 -60.68
N LEU A 598 18.48 -34.86 -61.01
CA LEU A 598 17.70 -35.55 -62.06
C LEU A 598 16.16 -35.63 -61.82
N PRO A 599 15.35 -35.87 -62.88
CA PRO A 599 13.88 -35.72 -62.90
C PRO A 599 13.07 -36.75 -62.09
N SER A 600 13.69 -37.78 -61.54
CA SER A 600 12.99 -38.85 -60.82
C SER A 600 12.53 -38.46 -59.40
N VAL A 601 13.08 -37.37 -58.84
CA VAL A 601 12.72 -36.89 -57.49
C VAL A 601 11.54 -35.89 -57.52
N THR A 602 11.24 -35.28 -58.67
CA THR A 602 10.12 -34.34 -58.83
C THR A 602 8.74 -35.01 -58.88
N ALA A 603 8.65 -36.28 -59.27
CA ALA A 603 7.37 -36.98 -59.42
C ALA A 603 6.70 -37.36 -58.08
N ALA A 604 7.47 -37.48 -56.99
CA ALA A 604 6.93 -37.81 -55.67
C ALA A 604 6.28 -36.61 -54.96
N VAL A 605 6.56 -35.38 -55.41
CA VAL A 605 6.11 -34.14 -54.74
C VAL A 605 4.85 -33.53 -55.40
N THR A 606 4.58 -33.81 -56.67
CA THR A 606 3.41 -33.27 -57.38
C THR A 606 2.09 -33.97 -57.05
N ARG A 607 2.12 -35.17 -56.44
CA ARG A 607 0.88 -35.88 -56.03
C ARG A 607 0.23 -35.33 -54.75
N THR A 608 0.90 -34.46 -54.01
CA THR A 608 0.33 -33.82 -52.80
C THR A 608 -0.25 -32.42 -53.06
N SER A 609 -0.03 -31.82 -54.23
CA SER A 609 -0.58 -30.49 -54.55
C SER A 609 -2.03 -30.53 -55.07
N SER A 610 -2.48 -31.65 -55.64
CA SER A 610 -3.87 -31.79 -56.15
C SER A 610 -4.91 -31.96 -55.04
N ALA A 611 -4.51 -32.39 -53.84
CA ALA A 611 -5.40 -32.49 -52.68
C ALA A 611 -5.69 -31.13 -52.01
N LEU A 612 -4.80 -30.15 -52.17
CA LEU A 612 -4.94 -28.81 -51.58
C LEU A 612 -5.72 -27.84 -52.47
N SER A 613 -5.72 -28.02 -53.79
CA SER A 613 -6.54 -27.20 -54.71
C SER A 613 -8.04 -27.47 -54.59
N TRP A 614 -8.44 -28.67 -54.14
CA TRP A 614 -9.85 -29.03 -53.96
C TRP A 614 -10.51 -28.27 -52.79
N LEU A 615 -9.74 -27.93 -51.74
CA LEU A 615 -10.24 -27.16 -50.59
C LEU A 615 -10.33 -25.64 -50.85
N ALA A 616 -9.69 -25.12 -51.91
CA ALA A 616 -9.71 -23.70 -52.24
C ALA A 616 -10.93 -23.28 -53.09
N HIS A 617 -11.61 -24.21 -53.78
CA HIS A 617 -12.72 -23.91 -54.71
C HIS A 617 -14.13 -23.87 -54.08
N HIS A 618 -14.28 -24.20 -52.79
CA HIS A 618 -15.60 -24.19 -52.11
C HIS A 618 -15.90 -22.93 -51.28
N ARG A 619 -15.04 -21.91 -51.33
CA ARG A 619 -15.19 -20.70 -50.50
C ARG A 619 -15.93 -19.53 -51.16
N HIS A 620 -16.44 -19.70 -52.39
CA HIS A 620 -17.14 -18.63 -53.14
C HIS A 620 -18.66 -18.80 -53.32
N CYS A 621 -19.31 -19.81 -52.70
CA CYS A 621 -20.76 -20.01 -52.88
C CYS A 621 -21.67 -19.66 -51.67
N CYS A 622 -21.14 -19.18 -50.54
CA CYS A 622 -21.97 -18.93 -49.35
C CYS A 622 -22.39 -17.47 -49.09
N ASP A 623 -22.13 -16.53 -50.01
CA ASP A 623 -22.43 -15.09 -49.80
C ASP A 623 -23.68 -14.57 -50.53
N ALA A 624 -24.53 -15.44 -51.08
CA ALA A 624 -25.77 -15.02 -51.73
C ALA A 624 -26.93 -15.95 -51.39
N GLY A 625 -27.58 -15.72 -50.25
CA GLY A 625 -28.85 -16.39 -49.95
C GLY A 625 -29.34 -16.14 -48.54
N LEU A 626 -30.02 -15.00 -48.33
CA LEU A 626 -31.16 -14.86 -47.40
C LEU A 626 -31.65 -13.39 -47.38
N LEU A 627 -32.60 -13.06 -48.26
CA LEU A 627 -33.69 -12.11 -48.00
C LEU A 627 -34.84 -12.41 -49.00
N HIS A 628 -36.03 -12.64 -48.45
CA HIS A 628 -37.38 -12.88 -48.99
C HIS A 628 -37.70 -12.37 -50.43
N ARG A 629 -38.61 -12.95 -51.24
CA ARG A 629 -40.02 -13.36 -50.98
C ARG A 629 -40.61 -14.11 -52.22
N ALA A 630 -41.81 -14.66 -52.04
CA ALA A 630 -42.52 -15.60 -52.90
C ALA A 630 -43.19 -15.06 -54.20
N THR A 631 -43.29 -15.98 -55.19
CA THR A 631 -44.34 -16.19 -56.23
C THR A 631 -44.46 -15.30 -57.49
N PRO A 632 -45.01 -15.82 -58.62
CA PRO A 632 -44.40 -15.70 -59.95
C PRO A 632 -45.28 -15.02 -61.03
N GLN A 633 -44.67 -14.50 -62.11
CA GLN A 633 -45.25 -14.46 -63.47
C GLN A 633 -44.25 -13.97 -64.56
N VAL A 634 -43.86 -14.90 -65.44
CA VAL A 634 -43.91 -14.83 -66.93
C VAL A 634 -43.62 -13.48 -67.63
N TYR A 635 -42.51 -13.40 -68.41
CA TYR A 635 -42.46 -13.18 -69.89
C TYR A 635 -41.13 -12.58 -70.42
N LEU A 636 -40.64 -13.18 -71.53
CA LEU A 636 -39.91 -12.63 -72.72
C LEU A 636 -38.50 -11.97 -72.63
N LEU A 637 -37.51 -12.73 -73.14
CA LEU A 637 -36.67 -12.47 -74.35
C LEU A 637 -36.12 -11.06 -74.69
N ARG A 638 -34.77 -10.94 -74.76
CA ARG A 638 -33.89 -10.44 -75.87
C ARG A 638 -32.56 -9.89 -75.31
N ARG A 639 -31.38 -10.49 -75.58
CA ARG A 639 -30.44 -10.34 -76.73
C ARG A 639 -29.96 -8.90 -77.06
N CYS A 640 -28.65 -8.65 -76.83
CA CYS A 640 -27.63 -7.88 -77.60
C CYS A 640 -26.59 -7.29 -76.63
N ARG A 641 -25.33 -7.76 -76.50
CA ARG A 641 -24.12 -7.63 -77.36
C ARG A 641 -23.74 -6.20 -77.80
N LEU A 642 -22.44 -5.89 -77.63
CA LEU A 642 -21.63 -4.70 -78.01
C LEU A 642 -21.69 -3.56 -76.96
N CYS A 643 -20.59 -2.92 -76.54
CA CYS A 643 -19.29 -2.66 -77.17
C CYS A 643 -18.17 -2.48 -76.12
N ALA A 644 -16.94 -2.77 -76.55
CA ALA A 644 -15.68 -2.45 -75.87
C ALA A 644 -15.11 -1.11 -76.36
N ALA A 645 -14.06 -0.64 -75.66
CA ALA A 645 -13.21 0.56 -75.90
C ALA A 645 -13.77 1.87 -75.29
N ARG A 646 -12.99 2.76 -74.65
CA ARG A 646 -11.54 3.03 -74.72
C ARG A 646 -11.16 3.98 -73.56
N HIS A 647 -9.90 3.89 -73.12
CA HIS A 647 -9.10 4.90 -72.43
C HIS A 647 -9.72 6.29 -72.14
N HIS A 648 -9.83 6.65 -70.86
CA HIS A 648 -8.91 7.59 -70.19
C HIS A 648 -9.00 7.46 -68.67
#